data_AF-A0A8K9Y5J9-F1
#
_entry.id   AF-A0A8K9Y5J9-F1
#
_cell.length_a   1.000
_cell.length_b   1.000
_cell.length_c   1.000
_cell.angle_alpha   90.00
_cell.angle_beta   90.00
_cell.angle_gamma   90.00
#
_symmetry.space_group_name_H-M   'P 1'
#
loop_
_entity.id
_entity.type
_entity.pdbx_description
1 polymer ?
#
loop_
_entity_poly.entity_id
_entity_poly.type
_entity_poly.pdbx_seq_one_letter_code
_entity_poly.pdbx_strand_id
1 'polypeptide(L)'
;DRHAVMGGREGGWLRLDIKEAELNNRLAVDWLVQAAKQGRKSAARLLQRCWIQRKGIGEDNEEEVRRLSTESKFEQTVRKAAMMMFRKLNPGRKEKMAVSEMMENVGQVNAVHAGQFVDLDDFVEITKRYTQGMAPSTGSTQSQGPVLQYPITAVIEVKDQLIDWASRAGVQWLSTVIPTHHVNALIFFFIISNLTVDLFAFFIPLLVFYLSFISMVICTLRIFQSSKAWENFSALTTLLTRFEPGLDVEQAESNFGWNNLEPYLYFLISVFFIVFSFPVADKGWIPCSELSTVAILFTVVSYKSLSPSGATYAKRALITEVATSLCSLTSLLPQSAVLLRMLSHTFTTLPLGDSVVMKISLPCLLDLYLYFLFFSMARQRGFRGTYCFLVPYLVCFLWCEFSVVLLQNSSPVGLIRTCVGYFLFLFALPVLAVGLAAMVLIQLVKWFLELELTKMIVTLAVCAVPVTLRLWTRFGLSLMDVFHSMSQRGAVKLILCCVTMVMLFFWMYVYHSEGLQGYNSTLTWRQYGQLCGPPAWKVKGVAQTQIFCTHLDGHQVTWTGRFRQVRVAETENGAQSVINLLPVFMGDWLRCLYGETYPKCDPLRNNSQEEEELCVIKALAKHTCHVKRYDSYVLEVGVGMPEEDGVPEDRARDIKLVASHEFRQVLLRLQPGSLVEFSTTLEGRLGGQVPSFELKAIYCLDCDSSLLTAAGQVKIERDWRRTTLNSVKFAFDFFFSPFLSARIDV
;
A
#
# COMPACT_ATOMS: atom_id res chain seq x y z
N ASP A 1 39.12 33.05 -74.27
CA ASP A 1 38.28 33.26 -73.06
C ASP A 1 37.26 34.40 -73.18
N ARG A 2 36.31 34.29 -74.11
CA ARG A 2 35.19 35.25 -74.31
C ARG A 2 33.81 34.61 -74.06
N HIS A 3 33.66 33.85 -72.96
CA HIS A 3 32.35 33.31 -72.55
C HIS A 3 31.95 33.60 -71.09
N ALA A 4 32.74 34.36 -70.32
CA ALA A 4 32.50 34.51 -68.87
C ALA A 4 31.80 35.80 -68.41
N VAL A 5 31.47 36.76 -69.30
CA VAL A 5 31.02 38.11 -68.85
C VAL A 5 29.52 38.40 -69.11
N MET A 6 28.82 37.58 -69.90
CA MET A 6 27.37 37.78 -70.15
C MET A 6 26.46 37.13 -69.09
N GLY A 7 26.98 36.21 -68.25
CA GLY A 7 26.18 35.56 -67.18
C GLY A 7 26.05 36.36 -65.88
N GLY A 8 26.79 37.46 -65.72
CA GLY A 8 26.84 38.23 -64.48
C GLY A 8 25.67 39.21 -64.27
N ARG A 9 25.06 39.71 -65.35
CA ARG A 9 23.90 40.63 -65.26
C ARG A 9 22.59 39.88 -65.08
N GLU A 10 22.29 38.87 -65.88
CA GLU A 10 21.06 38.06 -65.73
C GLU A 10 21.02 37.32 -64.39
N GLY A 11 22.16 36.81 -63.91
CA GLY A 11 22.27 36.23 -62.57
C GLY A 11 22.11 37.24 -61.43
N GLY A 12 22.36 38.54 -61.68
CA GLY A 12 22.12 39.62 -60.72
C GLY A 12 20.64 39.96 -60.59
N TRP A 13 19.92 40.07 -61.71
CA TRP A 13 18.46 40.29 -61.74
C TRP A 13 17.70 39.08 -61.17
N LEU A 14 18.04 37.85 -61.57
CA LEU A 14 17.45 36.64 -60.96
C LEU A 14 17.73 36.55 -59.45
N ARG A 15 18.94 36.92 -59.00
CA ARG A 15 19.30 36.87 -57.56
C ARG A 15 18.63 38.00 -56.75
N LEU A 16 18.31 39.13 -57.36
CA LEU A 16 17.49 40.19 -56.77
C LEU A 16 16.01 39.75 -56.70
N ASP A 17 15.45 39.22 -57.79
CA ASP A 17 14.08 38.71 -57.84
C ASP A 17 13.84 37.56 -56.86
N ILE A 18 14.81 36.64 -56.72
CA ILE A 18 14.74 35.55 -55.74
C ILE A 18 14.77 36.09 -54.30
N LYS A 19 15.59 37.12 -54.02
CA LYS A 19 15.65 37.74 -52.68
C LYS A 19 14.38 38.51 -52.35
N GLU A 20 13.82 39.24 -53.31
CA GLU A 20 12.53 39.93 -53.14
C GLU A 20 11.38 38.93 -52.96
N ALA A 21 11.36 37.85 -53.73
CA ALA A 21 10.37 36.79 -53.58
C ALA A 21 10.47 36.11 -52.20
N GLU A 22 11.68 35.86 -51.71
CA GLU A 22 11.89 35.26 -50.39
C GLU A 22 11.47 36.20 -49.25
N LEU A 23 11.76 37.50 -49.37
CA LEU A 23 11.31 38.53 -48.43
C LEU A 23 9.78 38.65 -48.41
N ASN A 24 9.15 38.68 -49.59
CA ASN A 24 7.70 38.72 -49.74
C ASN A 24 7.03 37.47 -49.17
N ASN A 25 7.65 36.29 -49.34
CA ASN A 25 7.18 35.05 -48.74
C ASN A 25 7.25 35.07 -47.21
N ARG A 26 8.33 35.62 -46.62
CA ARG A 26 8.46 35.78 -45.16
C ARG A 26 7.39 36.73 -44.61
N LEU A 27 7.22 37.90 -45.23
CA LEU A 27 6.17 38.85 -44.85
C LEU A 27 4.77 38.23 -44.95
N ALA A 28 4.49 37.48 -46.02
CA ALA A 28 3.22 36.77 -46.18
C ALA A 28 2.99 35.74 -45.06
N VAL A 29 4.03 34.98 -44.66
CA VAL A 29 3.95 34.05 -43.53
C VAL A 29 3.70 34.78 -42.22
N ASP A 30 4.35 35.92 -41.96
CA ASP A 30 4.10 36.71 -40.74
C ASP A 30 2.64 37.21 -40.66
N TRP A 31 2.09 37.69 -41.78
CA TRP A 31 0.67 38.06 -41.86
C TRP A 31 -0.25 36.85 -41.64
N LEU A 32 0.12 35.68 -42.16
CA LEU A 32 -0.62 34.45 -41.93
C LEU A 32 -0.52 34.01 -40.45
N VAL A 33 0.64 34.14 -39.81
CA VAL A 33 0.85 33.86 -38.37
C VAL A 33 -0.05 34.76 -37.55
N GLN A 34 -0.06 36.07 -37.78
CA GLN A 34 -0.95 36.99 -37.07
C GLN A 34 -2.43 36.67 -37.31
N ALA A 35 -2.80 36.34 -38.55
CA ALA A 35 -4.17 35.95 -38.89
C ALA A 35 -4.58 34.61 -38.23
N ALA A 36 -3.65 33.66 -38.12
CA ALA A 36 -3.87 32.38 -37.44
C ALA A 36 -3.92 32.54 -35.93
N LYS A 37 -3.08 33.41 -35.34
CA LYS A 37 -3.22 33.86 -33.94
C LYS A 37 -4.62 34.39 -33.70
N GLN A 38 -5.15 35.23 -34.59
CA GLN A 38 -6.54 35.72 -34.52
C GLN A 38 -7.65 34.65 -34.73
N GLY A 39 -7.31 33.37 -34.88
CA GLY A 39 -8.27 32.27 -35.02
C GLY A 39 -8.86 32.10 -36.42
N ARG A 40 -8.24 32.67 -37.48
CA ARG A 40 -8.75 32.51 -38.86
C ARG A 40 -8.40 31.13 -39.44
N LYS A 41 -9.43 30.29 -39.61
CA LYS A 41 -9.32 28.92 -40.18
C LYS A 41 -8.72 28.85 -41.59
N SER A 42 -8.85 29.90 -42.40
CA SER A 42 -8.24 29.99 -43.74
C SER A 42 -6.74 30.26 -43.66
N ALA A 43 -6.31 31.12 -42.74
CA ALA A 43 -4.90 31.43 -42.52
C ALA A 43 -4.13 30.22 -41.98
N ALA A 44 -4.70 29.49 -41.01
CA ALA A 44 -4.10 28.25 -40.50
C ALA A 44 -3.91 27.17 -41.60
N ARG A 45 -4.89 27.02 -42.51
CA ARG A 45 -4.79 26.11 -43.66
C ARG A 45 -3.72 26.54 -44.67
N LEU A 46 -3.53 27.84 -44.88
CA LEU A 46 -2.48 28.37 -45.75
C LEU A 46 -1.10 28.22 -45.10
N LEU A 47 -0.98 28.49 -43.80
CA LEU A 47 0.21 28.23 -42.99
C LEU A 47 0.65 26.77 -43.04
N GLN A 48 -0.29 25.84 -42.96
CA GLN A 48 0.01 24.41 -43.07
C GLN A 48 0.61 24.06 -44.44
N ARG A 49 0.14 24.70 -45.53
CA ARG A 49 0.75 24.54 -46.86
C ARG A 49 2.13 25.18 -46.92
N CYS A 50 2.31 26.37 -46.35
CA CYS A 50 3.62 27.02 -46.24
C CYS A 50 4.62 26.16 -45.45
N TRP A 51 4.17 25.49 -44.39
CA TRP A 51 4.95 24.53 -43.60
C TRP A 51 5.40 23.32 -44.43
N ILE A 52 4.47 22.66 -45.12
CA ILE A 52 4.76 21.50 -45.98
C ILE A 52 5.71 21.88 -47.12
N GLN A 53 5.55 23.07 -47.69
CA GLN A 53 6.37 23.56 -48.81
C GLN A 53 7.66 24.26 -48.36
N ARG A 54 7.91 24.41 -47.05
CA ARG A 54 9.04 25.17 -46.48
C ARG A 54 9.19 26.59 -47.04
N LYS A 55 8.09 27.25 -47.43
CA LYS A 55 8.11 28.59 -48.07
C LYS A 55 7.88 29.70 -47.04
N GLY A 56 8.80 30.68 -46.99
CA GLY A 56 8.68 31.85 -46.12
C GLY A 56 8.99 31.57 -44.64
N ILE A 57 9.64 30.45 -44.34
CA ILE A 57 10.00 30.02 -42.99
C ILE A 57 11.49 30.28 -42.77
N GLY A 58 11.83 30.98 -41.69
CA GLY A 58 13.19 31.20 -41.20
C GLY A 58 13.31 30.76 -39.74
N GLU A 59 14.53 30.82 -39.19
CA GLU A 59 14.80 30.39 -37.81
C GLU A 59 13.95 31.14 -36.77
N ASP A 60 13.64 32.42 -37.02
CA ASP A 60 12.88 33.27 -36.09
C ASP A 60 11.39 32.92 -36.00
N ASN A 61 10.78 32.42 -37.08
CA ASN A 61 9.34 32.15 -37.15
C ASN A 61 9.01 30.64 -37.21
N GLU A 62 10.01 29.77 -37.29
CA GLU A 62 9.83 28.33 -37.46
C GLU A 62 9.03 27.69 -36.32
N GLU A 63 9.35 28.00 -35.06
CA GLU A 63 8.65 27.43 -33.90
C GLU A 63 7.16 27.83 -33.87
N GLU A 64 6.87 29.09 -34.18
CA GLU A 64 5.51 29.62 -34.13
C GLU A 64 4.65 29.11 -35.30
N VAL A 65 5.23 29.05 -36.50
CA VAL A 65 4.58 28.43 -37.66
C VAL A 65 4.34 26.94 -37.40
N ARG A 66 5.31 26.22 -36.81
CA ARG A 66 5.15 24.81 -36.44
C ARG A 66 4.02 24.62 -35.45
N ARG A 67 3.97 25.43 -34.38
CA ARG A 67 2.91 25.35 -33.36
C ARG A 67 1.53 25.60 -33.96
N LEU A 68 1.36 26.64 -34.78
CA LEU A 68 0.07 27.02 -35.36
C LEU A 68 -0.39 26.09 -36.49
N SER A 69 0.54 25.54 -37.28
CA SER A 69 0.23 24.64 -38.40
C SER A 69 -0.09 23.21 -37.97
N THR A 70 0.41 22.77 -36.81
CA THR A 70 0.15 21.44 -36.25
C THR A 70 -1.13 21.37 -35.42
N GLU A 71 -1.80 22.49 -35.17
CA GLU A 71 -3.02 22.51 -34.36
C GLU A 71 -4.19 21.79 -35.01
N SER A 72 -4.88 21.00 -34.21
CA SER A 72 -6.10 20.34 -34.65
C SER A 72 -7.24 21.35 -34.87
N LYS A 73 -8.23 20.96 -35.69
CA LYS A 73 -9.45 21.76 -35.92
C LYS A 73 -10.18 22.10 -34.61
N PHE A 74 -10.12 21.20 -33.63
CA PHE A 74 -10.67 21.41 -32.29
C PHE A 74 -9.92 22.54 -31.57
N GLU A 75 -8.59 22.48 -31.50
CA GLU A 75 -7.75 23.50 -30.85
C GLU A 75 -7.93 24.88 -31.47
N GLN A 76 -8.02 24.97 -32.80
CA GLN A 76 -8.30 26.22 -33.51
C GLN A 76 -9.66 26.81 -33.11
N THR A 77 -10.65 25.96 -32.88
CA THR A 77 -12.01 26.36 -32.48
C THR A 77 -12.04 26.82 -31.01
N VAL A 78 -11.32 26.13 -30.13
CA VAL A 78 -11.12 26.55 -28.73
C VAL A 78 -10.40 27.89 -28.66
N ARG A 79 -9.31 28.08 -29.42
CA ARG A 79 -8.59 29.37 -29.48
C ARG A 79 -9.54 30.50 -29.87
N LYS A 80 -10.31 30.31 -30.94
CA LYS A 80 -11.25 31.32 -31.41
C LYS A 80 -12.28 31.68 -30.32
N ALA A 81 -12.84 30.68 -29.64
CA ALA A 81 -13.78 30.89 -28.54
C ALA A 81 -13.13 31.63 -27.35
N ALA A 82 -11.94 31.21 -26.93
CA ALA A 82 -11.17 31.83 -25.85
C ALA A 82 -10.83 33.29 -26.16
N MET A 83 -10.45 33.60 -27.41
CA MET A 83 -10.20 34.98 -27.82
C MET A 83 -11.44 35.86 -27.77
N MET A 84 -12.59 35.35 -28.23
CA MET A 84 -13.85 36.09 -28.17
C MET A 84 -14.27 36.34 -26.71
N MET A 85 -14.05 35.36 -25.83
CA MET A 85 -14.27 35.50 -24.40
C MET A 85 -13.35 36.56 -23.78
N PHE A 86 -12.03 36.48 -24.01
CA PHE A 86 -11.06 37.44 -23.48
C PHE A 86 -11.34 38.87 -23.95
N ARG A 87 -11.66 39.08 -25.24
CA ARG A 87 -12.01 40.41 -25.77
C ARG A 87 -13.26 40.99 -25.11
N LYS A 88 -14.22 40.14 -24.73
CA LYS A 88 -15.44 40.58 -24.04
C LYS A 88 -15.16 40.91 -22.57
N LEU A 89 -14.24 40.20 -21.94
CA LEU A 89 -13.76 40.47 -20.58
C LEU A 89 -12.79 41.67 -20.52
N ASN A 90 -12.26 42.10 -21.66
CA ASN A 90 -11.32 43.21 -21.79
C ASN A 90 -11.85 44.31 -22.73
N PRO A 91 -12.87 45.07 -22.30
CA PRO A 91 -13.43 46.17 -23.08
C PRO A 91 -12.38 47.27 -23.36
N GLY A 92 -11.43 47.47 -22.45
CA GLY A 92 -10.34 48.45 -22.56
C GLY A 92 -9.19 48.03 -23.49
N ARG A 93 -9.21 46.82 -24.06
CA ARG A 93 -8.13 46.25 -24.91
C ARG A 93 -6.72 46.38 -24.31
N LYS A 94 -6.59 46.20 -23.00
CA LYS A 94 -5.29 46.18 -22.31
C LYS A 94 -4.47 44.97 -22.76
N GLU A 95 -3.16 45.16 -22.97
CA GLU A 95 -2.25 44.09 -23.40
C GLU A 95 -2.08 43.02 -22.31
N LYS A 96 -2.02 43.44 -21.05
CA LYS A 96 -1.99 42.55 -19.87
C LYS A 96 -3.11 42.94 -18.92
N MET A 97 -3.90 41.96 -18.50
CA MET A 97 -5.02 42.18 -17.58
C MET A 97 -4.75 41.49 -16.25
N ALA A 98 -4.96 42.20 -15.14
CA ALA A 98 -4.93 41.58 -13.82
C ALA A 98 -6.15 40.66 -13.67
N VAL A 99 -5.96 39.47 -13.08
CA VAL A 99 -7.06 38.51 -12.82
C VAL A 99 -8.18 39.14 -11.99
N SER A 100 -7.85 40.06 -11.08
CA SER A 100 -8.82 40.82 -10.28
C SER A 100 -9.72 41.71 -11.14
N GLU A 101 -9.16 42.43 -12.13
CA GLU A 101 -9.90 43.29 -13.06
C GLU A 101 -10.79 42.45 -13.99
N MET A 102 -10.31 41.26 -14.39
CA MET A 102 -11.08 40.31 -15.18
C MET A 102 -12.29 39.75 -14.41
N MET A 103 -12.15 39.49 -13.10
CA MET A 103 -13.27 39.05 -12.25
C MET A 103 -14.26 40.16 -11.94
N GLU A 104 -13.78 41.39 -11.78
CA GLU A 104 -14.63 42.58 -11.61
C GLU A 104 -15.58 42.77 -12.80
N ASN A 105 -15.09 42.57 -14.03
CA ASN A 105 -15.88 42.61 -15.26
C ASN A 105 -16.92 41.48 -15.38
N VAL A 106 -16.87 40.44 -14.54
CA VAL A 106 -17.81 39.30 -14.51
C VAL A 106 -18.91 39.45 -13.45
N GLY A 107 -18.86 40.49 -12.61
CA GLY A 107 -19.95 40.84 -11.69
C GLY A 107 -20.08 39.95 -10.44
N GLN A 108 -19.05 39.19 -10.06
CA GLN A 108 -19.00 38.50 -8.77
C GLN A 108 -17.72 38.90 -8.01
N VAL A 109 -17.90 39.62 -6.90
CA VAL A 109 -16.82 40.02 -6.00
C VAL A 109 -16.84 39.12 -4.78
N ASN A 110 -15.77 38.33 -4.57
CA ASN A 110 -14.88 38.47 -3.41
C ASN A 110 -13.73 37.43 -3.39
N ALA A 111 -12.53 37.99 -3.20
CA ALA A 111 -11.28 37.39 -2.70
C ALA A 111 -10.58 36.29 -3.52
N VAL A 112 -9.63 36.68 -4.40
CA VAL A 112 -8.41 35.89 -4.73
C VAL A 112 -7.24 36.83 -5.03
N HIS A 113 -6.03 36.42 -4.62
CA HIS A 113 -4.74 37.12 -4.70
C HIS A 113 -4.51 38.01 -5.93
N ALA A 114 -4.28 39.30 -5.67
CA ALA A 114 -3.83 40.30 -6.63
C ALA A 114 -2.33 40.13 -6.90
N GLY A 115 -1.96 39.82 -8.14
CA GLY A 115 -0.55 39.77 -8.57
C GLY A 115 -0.31 39.09 -9.91
N GLN A 116 -1.23 38.24 -10.38
CA GLN A 116 -1.08 37.56 -11.65
C GLN A 116 -1.72 38.37 -12.78
N PHE A 117 -0.89 38.81 -13.72
CA PHE A 117 -1.32 39.38 -15.00
C PHE A 117 -1.42 38.25 -16.02
N VAL A 118 -2.48 38.25 -16.83
CA VAL A 118 -2.71 37.27 -17.88
C VAL A 118 -2.85 38.04 -19.20
N ASP A 119 -2.04 37.68 -20.19
CA ASP A 119 -2.16 38.19 -21.55
C ASP A 119 -3.10 37.30 -22.40
N LEU A 120 -3.34 37.71 -23.66
CA LEU A 120 -4.25 37.00 -24.55
C LEU A 120 -3.76 35.57 -24.86
N ASP A 121 -2.46 35.40 -25.08
CA ASP A 121 -1.88 34.12 -25.50
C ASP A 121 -1.84 33.14 -24.31
N ASP A 122 -1.52 33.63 -23.11
CA ASP A 122 -1.61 32.91 -21.85
C ASP A 122 -3.05 32.46 -21.57
N PHE A 123 -4.04 33.34 -21.72
CA PHE A 123 -5.45 32.98 -21.52
C PHE A 123 -5.91 31.89 -22.50
N VAL A 124 -5.53 32.02 -23.77
CA VAL A 124 -5.82 31.03 -24.82
C VAL A 124 -5.16 29.69 -24.50
N GLU A 125 -3.90 29.68 -24.08
CA GLU A 125 -3.17 28.46 -23.75
C GLU A 125 -3.72 27.80 -22.48
N ILE A 126 -4.04 28.57 -21.43
CA ILE A 126 -4.70 28.07 -20.23
C ILE A 126 -6.04 27.42 -20.59
N THR A 127 -6.85 28.11 -21.40
CA THR A 127 -8.15 27.59 -21.85
C THR A 127 -7.97 26.33 -22.69
N LYS A 128 -7.00 26.31 -23.60
CA LYS A 128 -6.66 25.14 -24.43
C LYS A 128 -6.27 23.93 -23.58
N ARG A 129 -5.31 24.09 -22.67
CA ARG A 129 -4.87 23.01 -21.76
C ARG A 129 -6.02 22.50 -20.90
N TYR A 130 -6.84 23.41 -20.39
CA TYR A 130 -8.00 23.04 -19.61
C TYR A 130 -9.04 22.28 -20.44
N THR A 131 -9.27 22.66 -21.71
CA THR A 131 -10.15 21.90 -22.62
C THR A 131 -9.63 20.51 -22.99
N GLN A 132 -8.33 20.28 -22.83
CA GLN A 132 -7.68 18.98 -22.98
C GLN A 132 -7.66 18.17 -21.67
N GLY A 133 -8.19 18.72 -20.58
CA GLY A 133 -8.24 18.08 -19.27
C GLY A 133 -6.95 18.13 -18.48
N MET A 134 -6.05 19.06 -18.81
CA MET A 134 -4.86 19.37 -18.02
C MET A 134 -5.16 20.53 -17.07
N ALA A 135 -4.90 20.35 -15.77
CA ALA A 135 -4.96 21.46 -14.82
C ALA A 135 -3.87 22.50 -15.16
N PRO A 136 -4.14 23.82 -15.00
CA PRO A 136 -3.12 24.82 -15.24
C PRO A 136 -1.98 24.64 -14.24
N SER A 137 -0.80 24.30 -14.75
CA SER A 137 0.45 24.35 -14.00
C SER A 137 0.75 25.82 -13.68
N THR A 138 0.65 26.22 -12.42
CA THR A 138 1.27 27.46 -11.95
C THR A 138 2.78 27.32 -12.09
N GLY A 139 3.33 27.82 -13.20
CA GLY A 139 4.77 27.93 -13.44
C GLY A 139 5.27 27.12 -14.63
N SER A 140 5.54 27.81 -15.75
CA SER A 140 6.83 27.79 -16.46
C SER A 140 6.65 28.30 -17.91
N THR A 141 6.72 29.61 -18.10
CA THR A 141 7.14 30.18 -19.38
C THR A 141 8.16 31.27 -19.06
N GLN A 142 9.43 30.89 -19.06
CA GLN A 142 10.53 31.86 -19.14
C GLN A 142 10.49 32.47 -20.54
N SER A 143 9.96 33.68 -20.66
CA SER A 143 10.24 34.56 -21.80
C SER A 143 11.12 35.69 -21.29
N GLN A 144 12.35 35.74 -21.79
CA GLN A 144 13.36 36.75 -21.50
C GLN A 144 12.85 38.15 -21.82
N GLY A 145 13.03 39.06 -20.87
CA GLY A 145 12.83 40.51 -21.00
C GLY A 145 13.36 41.18 -19.74
N PRO A 146 14.26 42.18 -19.81
CA PRO A 146 15.06 42.58 -18.67
C PRO A 146 14.35 43.67 -17.83
N VAL A 147 14.82 43.78 -16.60
CA VAL A 147 14.70 44.93 -15.70
C VAL A 147 13.41 45.00 -14.85
N LEU A 148 13.63 44.60 -13.59
CA LEU A 148 13.25 45.28 -12.34
C LEU A 148 12.23 44.56 -11.45
N GLN A 149 12.72 43.64 -10.62
CA GLN A 149 12.01 43.27 -9.38
C GLN A 149 12.98 42.80 -8.28
N TYR A 150 13.34 43.74 -7.41
CA TYR A 150 13.52 43.72 -5.94
C TYR A 150 14.27 42.56 -5.21
N PRO A 151 14.88 42.85 -4.04
CA PRO A 151 16.09 42.23 -3.49
C PRO A 151 15.85 40.93 -2.70
N ILE A 152 14.69 40.30 -2.82
CA ILE A 152 14.34 39.11 -2.03
C ILE A 152 15.09 37.86 -2.56
N THR A 153 15.39 37.82 -3.86
CA THR A 153 16.07 36.69 -4.49
C THR A 153 17.55 36.59 -4.10
N ALA A 154 18.23 37.73 -3.90
CA ALA A 154 19.63 37.76 -3.48
C ALA A 154 19.84 37.19 -2.06
N VAL A 155 18.84 37.35 -1.18
CA VAL A 155 18.89 36.81 0.20
C VAL A 155 18.63 35.30 0.21
N ILE A 156 17.79 34.80 -0.70
CA ILE A 156 17.49 33.36 -0.82
C ILE A 156 18.70 32.62 -1.41
N GLU A 157 19.39 33.20 -2.38
CA GLU A 157 20.54 32.56 -3.04
C GLU A 157 21.79 32.50 -2.14
N VAL A 158 21.97 33.50 -1.26
CA VAL A 158 23.00 33.47 -0.21
C VAL A 158 22.66 32.46 0.89
N LYS A 159 21.36 32.26 1.21
CA LYS A 159 20.89 31.26 2.18
C LYS A 159 21.24 29.84 1.73
N ASP A 160 20.98 29.52 0.47
CA ASP A 160 21.17 28.15 -0.03
C ASP A 160 22.66 27.79 -0.18
N GLN A 161 23.53 28.75 -0.53
CA GLN A 161 24.98 28.52 -0.55
C GLN A 161 25.60 28.34 0.85
N LEU A 162 25.09 29.05 1.87
CA LEU A 162 25.54 28.89 3.26
C LEU A 162 25.08 27.57 3.87
N ILE A 163 23.87 27.10 3.52
CA ILE A 163 23.34 25.80 3.94
C ILE A 163 24.16 24.66 3.32
N ASP A 164 24.55 24.77 2.06
CA ASP A 164 25.33 23.74 1.38
C ASP A 164 26.78 23.65 1.89
N TRP A 165 27.35 24.77 2.34
CA TRP A 165 28.67 24.81 2.98
C TRP A 165 28.64 24.26 4.42
N ALA A 166 27.59 24.60 5.18
CA ALA A 166 27.39 24.12 6.54
C ALA A 166 27.02 22.61 6.60
N SER A 167 26.26 22.10 5.62
CA SER A 167 25.87 20.69 5.57
C SER A 167 27.05 19.78 5.25
N ARG A 168 27.95 20.17 4.34
CA ARG A 168 29.13 19.38 3.96
C ARG A 168 30.15 19.29 5.09
N ALA A 169 30.38 20.38 5.84
CA ALA A 169 31.28 20.40 6.98
C ALA A 169 30.74 19.62 8.20
N GLY A 170 29.43 19.70 8.47
CA GLY A 170 28.79 18.97 9.58
C GLY A 170 28.65 17.46 9.32
N VAL A 171 28.35 17.06 8.09
CA VAL A 171 28.19 15.64 7.72
C VAL A 171 29.53 14.90 7.69
N GLN A 172 30.63 15.54 7.24
CA GLN A 172 31.97 14.95 7.25
C GLN A 172 32.52 14.72 8.67
N TRP A 173 32.13 15.56 9.64
CA TRP A 173 32.50 15.40 11.04
C TRP A 173 31.65 14.32 11.76
N LEU A 174 30.35 14.21 11.44
CA LEU A 174 29.48 13.18 12.01
C LEU A 174 29.75 11.78 11.45
N SER A 175 30.10 11.68 10.16
CA SER A 175 30.42 10.40 9.51
C SER A 175 31.76 9.80 9.94
N THR A 176 32.63 10.57 10.63
CA THR A 176 33.94 10.11 11.10
C THR A 176 33.93 9.61 12.55
N VAL A 177 32.88 9.92 13.34
CA VAL A 177 32.80 9.56 14.78
C VAL A 177 31.96 8.30 15.03
N ILE A 178 31.06 7.91 14.11
CA ILE A 178 30.23 6.71 14.23
C ILE A 178 30.50 5.83 13.00
N PRO A 179 30.98 4.57 13.14
CA PRO A 179 31.07 3.62 12.04
C PRO A 179 29.65 3.17 11.64
N THR A 180 28.92 4.06 10.97
CA THR A 180 27.53 3.85 10.55
C THR A 180 27.39 2.62 9.67
N HIS A 181 28.43 2.28 8.89
CA HIS A 181 28.43 1.06 8.08
C HIS A 181 28.45 -0.22 8.93
N HIS A 182 29.22 -0.27 10.02
CA HIS A 182 29.25 -1.45 10.89
C HIS A 182 28.01 -1.54 11.76
N VAL A 183 27.47 -0.42 12.24
CA VAL A 183 26.21 -0.39 13.00
C VAL A 183 25.03 -0.75 12.10
N ASN A 184 24.94 -0.19 10.89
CA ASN A 184 23.89 -0.54 9.94
C ASN A 184 24.03 -1.97 9.44
N ALA A 185 25.25 -2.49 9.25
CA ALA A 185 25.49 -3.90 8.93
C ALA A 185 25.13 -4.82 10.11
N LEU A 186 25.47 -4.46 11.35
CA LEU A 186 25.08 -5.22 12.53
C LEU A 186 23.56 -5.18 12.74
N ILE A 187 22.90 -4.04 12.53
CA ILE A 187 21.45 -3.93 12.54
C ILE A 187 20.86 -4.78 11.41
N PHE A 188 21.42 -4.74 10.20
CA PHE A 188 20.98 -5.55 9.07
C PHE A 188 21.17 -7.06 9.32
N PHE A 189 22.32 -7.48 9.84
CA PHE A 189 22.58 -8.87 10.23
C PHE A 189 21.73 -9.30 11.42
N PHE A 190 21.47 -8.41 12.38
CA PHE A 190 20.59 -8.68 13.52
C PHE A 190 19.13 -8.80 13.08
N ILE A 191 18.71 -7.97 12.12
CA ILE A 191 17.40 -8.06 11.47
C ILE A 191 17.32 -9.40 10.73
N ILE A 192 18.24 -9.71 9.82
CA ILE A 192 18.24 -10.99 9.08
C ILE A 192 18.30 -12.20 10.01
N SER A 193 19.14 -12.16 11.05
CA SER A 193 19.30 -13.26 12.01
C SER A 193 18.08 -13.49 12.89
N ASN A 194 17.19 -12.51 13.05
CA ASN A 194 15.92 -12.65 13.77
C ASN A 194 14.71 -12.76 12.85
N LEU A 195 14.88 -12.64 11.53
CA LEU A 195 13.80 -12.77 10.57
C LEU A 195 13.56 -14.25 10.26
N THR A 196 12.68 -14.84 11.07
CA THR A 196 12.12 -16.17 10.82
C THR A 196 11.10 -16.12 9.70
N VAL A 197 10.91 -17.24 9.00
CA VAL A 197 9.89 -17.42 7.95
C VAL A 197 8.50 -17.05 8.49
N ASP A 198 8.24 -17.38 9.76
CA ASP A 198 6.96 -17.13 10.43
C ASP A 198 6.71 -15.64 10.71
N LEU A 199 7.77 -14.87 10.98
CA LEU A 199 7.67 -13.43 11.16
C LEU A 199 7.37 -12.73 9.83
N PHE A 200 7.99 -13.18 8.73
CA PHE A 200 7.65 -12.71 7.38
C PHE A 200 6.21 -13.07 6.98
N ALA A 201 5.80 -14.31 7.25
CA ALA A 201 4.44 -14.81 7.02
C ALA A 201 3.37 -13.96 7.71
N PHE A 202 3.66 -13.50 8.92
CA PHE A 202 2.77 -12.66 9.70
C PHE A 202 2.81 -11.18 9.27
N PHE A 203 4.00 -10.59 9.11
CA PHE A 203 4.14 -9.15 8.91
C PHE A 203 3.87 -8.68 7.48
N ILE A 204 4.29 -9.44 6.46
CA ILE A 204 4.20 -9.00 5.05
C ILE A 204 2.73 -8.82 4.61
N PRO A 205 1.81 -9.77 4.84
CA PRO A 205 0.41 -9.60 4.45
C PRO A 205 -0.24 -8.39 5.11
N LEU A 206 0.06 -8.13 6.39
CA LEU A 206 -0.42 -6.95 7.12
C LEU A 206 0.12 -5.65 6.50
N LEU A 207 1.42 -5.58 6.23
CA LEU A 207 2.04 -4.42 5.60
C LEU A 207 1.43 -4.12 4.23
N VAL A 208 1.29 -5.16 3.39
CA VAL A 208 0.69 -5.05 2.06
C VAL A 208 -0.76 -4.59 2.15
N PHE A 209 -1.54 -5.14 3.09
CA PHE A 209 -2.92 -4.73 3.33
C PHE A 209 -3.04 -3.23 3.70
N TYR A 210 -2.25 -2.74 4.65
CA TYR A 210 -2.33 -1.33 5.06
C TYR A 210 -1.83 -0.36 3.99
N LEU A 211 -0.72 -0.69 3.31
CA LEU A 211 -0.18 0.15 2.24
C LEU A 211 -1.16 0.24 1.06
N SER A 212 -1.78 -0.89 0.69
CA SER A 212 -2.79 -0.93 -0.36
C SER A 212 -4.08 -0.21 0.05
N PHE A 213 -4.52 -0.31 1.31
CA PHE A 213 -5.66 0.46 1.83
C PHE A 213 -5.40 1.98 1.80
N ILE A 214 -4.22 2.44 2.22
CA ILE A 214 -3.84 3.86 2.17
C ILE A 214 -3.79 4.34 0.71
N SER A 215 -3.20 3.55 -0.19
CA SER A 215 -3.20 3.83 -1.63
C SER A 215 -4.62 3.98 -2.17
N MET A 216 -5.53 3.07 -1.78
CA MET A 216 -6.94 3.09 -2.16
C MET A 216 -7.64 4.39 -1.71
N VAL A 217 -7.40 4.83 -0.47
CA VAL A 217 -7.89 6.11 0.07
C VAL A 217 -7.36 7.29 -0.74
N ILE A 218 -6.04 7.38 -0.97
CA ILE A 218 -5.43 8.49 -1.73
C ILE A 218 -5.98 8.54 -3.16
N CYS A 219 -6.13 7.41 -3.83
CA CYS A 219 -6.72 7.33 -5.16
C CYS A 219 -8.15 7.86 -5.19
N THR A 220 -8.97 7.55 -4.19
CA THR A 220 -10.36 8.03 -4.15
C THR A 220 -10.47 9.51 -3.88
N LEU A 221 -9.59 10.08 -3.04
CA LEU A 221 -9.50 11.52 -2.87
C LEU A 221 -9.08 12.21 -4.18
N ARG A 222 -8.15 11.62 -4.93
CA ARG A 222 -7.78 12.13 -6.28
C ARG A 222 -8.93 12.03 -7.27
N ILE A 223 -9.71 10.95 -7.24
CA ILE A 223 -10.92 10.80 -8.06
C ILE A 223 -11.94 11.88 -7.71
N PHE A 224 -12.17 12.14 -6.42
CA PHE A 224 -13.07 13.20 -5.97
C PHE A 224 -12.59 14.60 -6.36
N GLN A 225 -11.28 14.85 -6.33
CA GLN A 225 -10.71 16.10 -6.86
C GLN A 225 -10.94 16.23 -8.37
N SER A 226 -10.79 15.12 -9.12
CA SER A 226 -11.01 15.10 -10.56
C SER A 226 -12.47 15.35 -10.96
N SER A 227 -13.44 14.88 -10.15
CA SER A 227 -14.86 15.16 -10.41
C SER A 227 -15.24 16.61 -10.14
N LYS A 228 -14.67 17.22 -9.09
CA LYS A 228 -14.82 18.68 -8.90
C LYS A 228 -14.17 19.47 -10.04
N ALA A 229 -13.03 19.01 -10.54
CA ALA A 229 -12.41 19.61 -11.72
C ALA A 229 -13.29 19.44 -12.98
N TRP A 230 -13.99 18.32 -13.11
CA TRP A 230 -14.95 18.08 -14.18
C TRP A 230 -16.14 19.05 -14.15
N GLU A 231 -16.69 19.38 -12.97
CA GLU A 231 -17.77 20.37 -12.86
C GLU A 231 -17.33 21.74 -13.39
N ASN A 232 -16.12 22.19 -13.00
CA ASN A 232 -15.54 23.43 -13.49
C ASN A 232 -15.27 23.38 -15.01
N PHE A 233 -14.80 22.25 -15.53
CA PHE A 233 -14.63 22.00 -16.96
C PHE A 233 -15.95 22.05 -17.72
N SER A 234 -17.00 21.41 -17.20
CA SER A 234 -18.33 21.41 -17.80
C SER A 234 -18.92 22.83 -17.81
N ALA A 235 -18.73 23.60 -16.75
CA ALA A 235 -19.12 25.01 -16.71
C ALA A 235 -18.36 25.82 -17.76
N LEU A 236 -17.04 25.62 -17.90
CA LEU A 236 -16.24 26.33 -18.90
C LEU A 236 -16.63 25.96 -20.33
N THR A 237 -16.80 24.67 -20.64
CA THR A 237 -17.21 24.23 -21.99
C THR A 237 -18.60 24.76 -22.34
N THR A 238 -19.52 24.80 -21.38
CA THR A 238 -20.84 25.43 -21.54
C THR A 238 -20.76 26.94 -21.78
N LEU A 239 -19.77 27.63 -21.20
CA LEU A 239 -19.51 29.04 -21.51
C LEU A 239 -18.88 29.21 -22.90
N LEU A 240 -17.92 28.36 -23.27
CA LEU A 240 -17.24 28.43 -24.57
C LEU A 240 -18.19 28.18 -25.75
N THR A 241 -19.17 27.29 -25.60
CA THR A 241 -20.20 27.06 -26.63
C THR A 241 -21.10 28.27 -26.88
N ARG A 242 -21.27 29.17 -25.90
CA ARG A 242 -21.96 30.47 -26.11
C ARG A 242 -21.17 31.42 -27.01
N PHE A 243 -19.85 31.30 -27.04
CA PHE A 243 -18.98 32.10 -27.90
C PHE A 243 -18.79 31.47 -29.29
N GLU A 244 -18.62 30.14 -29.37
CA GLU A 244 -18.49 29.42 -30.64
C GLU A 244 -19.37 28.15 -30.61
N PRO A 245 -20.57 28.17 -31.24
CA PRO A 245 -21.51 27.05 -31.19
C PRO A 245 -21.05 25.80 -31.97
N GLY A 246 -19.98 25.91 -32.78
CA GLY A 246 -19.39 24.80 -33.51
C GLY A 246 -18.30 24.04 -32.76
N LEU A 247 -18.16 24.24 -31.44
CA LEU A 247 -17.19 23.55 -30.60
C LEU A 247 -17.62 22.10 -30.34
N ASP A 248 -16.76 21.15 -30.66
CA ASP A 248 -17.00 19.72 -30.43
C ASP A 248 -16.78 19.35 -28.95
N VAL A 249 -17.86 19.41 -28.18
CA VAL A 249 -17.84 19.15 -26.73
C VAL A 249 -17.54 17.68 -26.43
N GLU A 250 -18.00 16.74 -27.27
CA GLU A 250 -17.79 15.31 -27.04
C GLU A 250 -16.30 14.93 -27.09
N GLN A 251 -15.55 15.53 -28.02
CA GLN A 251 -14.10 15.34 -28.10
C GLN A 251 -13.39 15.89 -26.86
N ALA A 252 -13.83 17.04 -26.33
CA ALA A 252 -13.27 17.65 -25.12
C ALA A 252 -13.52 16.76 -23.88
N GLU A 253 -14.76 16.24 -23.74
CA GLU A 253 -15.14 15.30 -22.68
C GLU A 253 -14.28 14.03 -22.72
N SER A 254 -14.07 13.47 -23.92
CA SER A 254 -13.24 12.28 -24.11
C SER A 254 -11.79 12.54 -23.71
N ASN A 255 -11.20 13.64 -24.17
CA ASN A 255 -9.81 13.99 -23.83
C ASN A 255 -9.61 14.14 -22.32
N PHE A 256 -10.56 14.81 -21.63
CA PHE A 256 -10.54 14.94 -20.18
C PHE A 256 -10.63 13.58 -19.47
N GLY A 257 -11.53 12.71 -19.93
CA GLY A 257 -11.70 11.36 -19.35
C GLY A 257 -10.44 10.51 -19.44
N TRP A 258 -9.77 10.50 -20.60
CA TRP A 258 -8.51 9.78 -20.79
C TRP A 258 -7.37 10.33 -19.94
N ASN A 259 -7.25 11.66 -19.85
CA ASN A 259 -6.16 12.28 -19.09
C ASN A 259 -6.29 12.08 -17.57
N ASN A 260 -7.51 11.84 -17.08
CA ASN A 260 -7.80 11.62 -15.66
C ASN A 260 -8.14 10.16 -15.30
N LEU A 261 -7.83 9.20 -16.18
CA LEU A 261 -8.11 7.77 -15.94
C LEU A 261 -7.10 7.11 -14.99
N GLU A 262 -5.88 7.64 -14.92
CA GLU A 262 -4.77 7.13 -14.12
C GLU A 262 -5.12 6.74 -12.66
N PRO A 263 -5.79 7.58 -11.84
CA PRO A 263 -6.11 7.22 -10.45
C PRO A 263 -7.09 6.04 -10.34
N TYR A 264 -7.95 5.80 -11.34
CA TYR A 264 -8.85 4.65 -11.36
C TYR A 264 -8.07 3.34 -11.55
N LEU A 265 -7.04 3.35 -12.41
CA LEU A 265 -6.18 2.18 -12.60
C LEU A 265 -5.43 1.83 -11.31
N TYR A 266 -4.82 2.81 -10.65
CA TYR A 266 -4.13 2.56 -9.38
C TYR A 266 -5.07 2.11 -8.26
N PHE A 267 -6.29 2.61 -8.24
CA PHE A 267 -7.33 2.12 -7.34
C PHE A 267 -7.61 0.63 -7.54
N LEU A 268 -7.84 0.19 -8.80
CA LEU A 268 -8.12 -1.22 -9.11
C LEU A 268 -6.94 -2.14 -8.75
N ILE A 269 -5.70 -1.71 -9.00
CA ILE A 269 -4.51 -2.51 -8.60
C ILE A 269 -4.38 -2.55 -7.08
N SER A 270 -4.74 -1.48 -6.37
CA SER A 270 -4.73 -1.47 -4.90
C SER A 270 -5.75 -2.46 -4.33
N VAL A 271 -6.95 -2.50 -4.91
CA VAL A 271 -8.00 -3.47 -4.54
C VAL A 271 -7.52 -4.91 -4.77
N PHE A 272 -6.85 -5.19 -5.88
CA PHE A 272 -6.25 -6.50 -6.12
C PHE A 272 -5.34 -6.93 -4.95
N PHE A 273 -4.42 -6.06 -4.51
CA PHE A 273 -3.56 -6.39 -3.37
C PHE A 273 -4.32 -6.57 -2.05
N ILE A 274 -5.36 -5.77 -1.80
CA ILE A 274 -6.21 -5.92 -0.60
C ILE A 274 -6.89 -7.29 -0.60
N VAL A 275 -7.51 -7.68 -1.72
CA VAL A 275 -8.27 -8.93 -1.84
C VAL A 275 -7.39 -10.16 -1.61
N PHE A 276 -6.14 -10.16 -2.09
CA PHE A 276 -5.20 -11.27 -1.86
C PHE A 276 -4.54 -11.26 -0.47
N SER A 277 -4.29 -10.08 0.10
CA SER A 277 -3.62 -9.97 1.41
C SER A 277 -4.55 -10.19 2.60
N PHE A 278 -5.80 -9.74 2.50
CA PHE A 278 -6.80 -9.85 3.57
C PHE A 278 -7.04 -11.28 4.10
N PRO A 279 -7.21 -12.34 3.28
CA PRO A 279 -7.41 -13.70 3.78
C PRO A 279 -6.15 -14.33 4.42
N VAL A 280 -4.96 -13.81 4.08
CA VAL A 280 -3.66 -14.30 4.61
C VAL A 280 -3.28 -13.59 5.90
N ALA A 281 -3.67 -12.32 6.03
CA ALA A 281 -3.32 -11.49 7.19
C ALA A 281 -4.07 -11.93 8.46
N ASP A 282 -3.38 -11.81 9.60
CA ASP A 282 -4.00 -12.07 10.90
C ASP A 282 -5.04 -11.00 11.23
N LYS A 283 -6.30 -11.43 11.33
CA LYS A 283 -7.46 -10.57 11.59
C LYS A 283 -7.43 -9.93 12.98
N GLY A 284 -6.65 -10.47 13.92
CA GLY A 284 -6.50 -9.88 15.26
C GLY A 284 -5.86 -8.49 15.24
N TRP A 285 -5.04 -8.20 14.24
CA TRP A 285 -4.33 -6.92 14.09
C TRP A 285 -5.06 -5.92 13.20
N ILE A 286 -6.03 -6.38 12.41
CA ILE A 286 -6.82 -5.52 11.51
C ILE A 286 -8.04 -4.98 12.27
N PRO A 287 -8.16 -3.66 12.47
CA PRO A 287 -9.34 -3.07 13.12
C PRO A 287 -10.52 -3.02 12.13
N CYS A 288 -11.12 -4.18 11.83
CA CYS A 288 -12.17 -4.34 10.82
C CYS A 288 -13.37 -3.40 11.04
N SER A 289 -13.74 -3.14 12.29
CA SER A 289 -14.88 -2.27 12.62
C SER A 289 -14.62 -0.79 12.36
N GLU A 290 -13.37 -0.32 12.49
CA GLU A 290 -13.01 1.07 12.18
C GLU A 290 -12.88 1.24 10.67
N LEU A 291 -12.18 0.30 10.02
CA LEU A 291 -11.97 0.33 8.58
C LEU A 291 -13.27 0.19 7.79
N SER A 292 -14.27 -0.54 8.30
CA SER A 292 -15.58 -0.63 7.65
C SER A 292 -16.31 0.71 7.63
N THR A 293 -16.24 1.50 8.72
CA THR A 293 -16.83 2.85 8.74
C THR A 293 -16.13 3.80 7.77
N VAL A 294 -14.80 3.70 7.67
CA VAL A 294 -14.02 4.46 6.68
C VAL A 294 -14.42 4.04 5.26
N ALA A 295 -14.58 2.75 5.01
CA ALA A 295 -15.03 2.23 3.72
C ALA A 295 -16.42 2.75 3.33
N ILE A 296 -17.40 2.72 4.25
CA ILE A 296 -18.74 3.27 4.03
C ILE A 296 -18.68 4.78 3.71
N LEU A 297 -17.84 5.54 4.43
CA LEU A 297 -17.64 6.95 4.16
C LEU A 297 -17.11 7.18 2.74
N PHE A 298 -16.12 6.39 2.31
CA PHE A 298 -15.60 6.47 0.95
C PHE A 298 -16.60 6.01 -0.11
N THR A 299 -17.47 5.03 0.16
CA THR A 299 -18.61 4.71 -0.72
C THR A 299 -19.48 5.94 -0.98
N VAL A 300 -19.83 6.70 0.08
CA VAL A 300 -20.66 7.92 -0.04
C VAL A 300 -19.92 9.03 -0.79
N VAL A 301 -18.63 9.24 -0.50
CA VAL A 301 -17.80 10.23 -1.21
C VAL A 301 -17.65 9.87 -2.68
N SER A 302 -17.39 8.60 -2.99
CA SER A 302 -17.32 8.08 -4.35
C SER A 302 -18.64 8.26 -5.07
N TYR A 303 -19.80 7.95 -4.45
CA TYR A 303 -21.11 8.18 -5.05
C TYR A 303 -21.35 9.65 -5.42
N LYS A 304 -20.99 10.58 -4.52
CA LYS A 304 -21.09 12.03 -4.80
C LYS A 304 -20.16 12.50 -5.91
N SER A 305 -19.11 11.74 -6.22
CA SER A 305 -18.17 12.02 -7.29
C SER A 305 -18.69 11.66 -8.69
N LEU A 306 -19.83 10.93 -8.81
CA LEU A 306 -20.36 10.53 -10.12
C LEU A 306 -21.03 11.70 -10.85
N SER A 307 -20.88 11.71 -12.17
CA SER A 307 -21.55 12.65 -13.06
C SER A 307 -23.08 12.52 -13.01
N PRO A 308 -23.83 13.63 -13.05
CA PRO A 308 -25.29 13.63 -12.93
C PRO A 308 -26.01 12.82 -14.02
N SER A 309 -25.43 12.70 -15.21
CA SER A 309 -26.01 11.91 -16.31
C SER A 309 -25.93 10.40 -16.08
N GLY A 310 -24.95 9.92 -15.32
CA GLY A 310 -24.83 8.52 -14.89
C GLY A 310 -25.51 8.22 -13.55
N ALA A 311 -25.84 9.26 -12.77
CA ALA A 311 -26.33 9.13 -11.40
C ALA A 311 -27.64 8.33 -11.30
N THR A 312 -28.53 8.36 -12.30
CA THR A 312 -29.80 7.60 -12.26
C THR A 312 -29.57 6.09 -12.31
N TYR A 313 -28.67 5.62 -13.18
CA TYR A 313 -28.31 4.20 -13.27
C TYR A 313 -27.48 3.78 -12.07
N ALA A 314 -26.51 4.60 -11.67
CA ALA A 314 -25.69 4.38 -10.49
C ALA A 314 -26.52 4.31 -9.20
N LYS A 315 -27.55 5.15 -9.05
CA LYS A 315 -28.47 5.11 -7.90
C LYS A 315 -29.22 3.77 -7.85
N ARG A 316 -29.73 3.29 -8.98
CA ARG A 316 -30.41 1.99 -9.03
C ARG A 316 -29.46 0.85 -8.70
N ALA A 317 -28.23 0.91 -9.22
CA ALA A 317 -27.19 -0.08 -8.95
C ALA A 317 -26.79 -0.08 -7.47
N LEU A 318 -26.53 1.08 -6.88
CA LEU A 318 -26.17 1.21 -5.46
C LEU A 318 -27.29 0.75 -4.53
N ILE A 319 -28.55 1.06 -4.83
CA ILE A 319 -29.70 0.56 -4.05
C ILE A 319 -29.79 -0.97 -4.14
N THR A 320 -29.58 -1.52 -5.33
CA THR A 320 -29.60 -2.98 -5.54
C THR A 320 -28.48 -3.63 -4.74
N GLU A 321 -27.27 -3.10 -4.83
CA GLU A 321 -26.08 -3.57 -4.12
C GLU A 321 -26.28 -3.52 -2.60
N VAL A 322 -26.70 -2.38 -2.05
CA VAL A 322 -27.00 -2.26 -0.61
C VAL A 322 -28.10 -3.23 -0.18
N ALA A 323 -29.10 -3.49 -1.02
CA ALA A 323 -30.13 -4.49 -0.74
C ALA A 323 -29.56 -5.91 -0.71
N THR A 324 -28.68 -6.26 -1.65
CA THR A 324 -27.97 -7.55 -1.66
C THR A 324 -27.09 -7.70 -0.42
N SER A 325 -26.30 -6.68 -0.10
CA SER A 325 -25.42 -6.65 1.07
C SER A 325 -26.19 -6.74 2.39
N LEU A 326 -27.34 -6.08 2.49
CA LEU A 326 -28.20 -6.16 3.67
C LEU A 326 -28.79 -7.56 3.82
N CYS A 327 -29.18 -8.19 2.71
CA CYS A 327 -29.63 -9.59 2.73
C CYS A 327 -28.50 -10.51 3.20
N SER A 328 -27.25 -10.33 2.75
CA SER A 328 -26.13 -11.17 3.20
C SER A 328 -25.79 -10.94 4.68
N LEU A 329 -25.90 -9.70 5.18
CA LEU A 329 -25.66 -9.36 6.58
C LEU A 329 -26.71 -9.96 7.53
N THR A 330 -27.93 -10.24 7.05
CA THR A 330 -28.98 -10.89 7.87
C THR A 330 -28.59 -12.30 8.34
N SER A 331 -27.60 -12.93 7.71
CA SER A 331 -27.03 -14.21 8.16
C SER A 331 -26.32 -14.13 9.53
N LEU A 332 -25.87 -12.94 9.93
CA LEU A 332 -25.18 -12.68 11.22
C LEU A 332 -26.14 -12.48 12.40
N LEU A 333 -27.45 -12.36 12.15
CA LEU A 333 -28.44 -12.13 13.20
C LEU A 333 -28.69 -13.38 14.05
N PRO A 334 -29.04 -13.22 15.35
CA PRO A 334 -29.34 -14.33 16.24
C PRO A 334 -30.53 -15.16 15.75
N GLN A 335 -30.55 -16.45 16.12
CA GLN A 335 -31.53 -17.44 15.66
C GLN A 335 -33.01 -17.06 15.87
N SER A 336 -33.30 -16.09 16.75
CA SER A 336 -34.65 -15.60 17.04
C SER A 336 -35.27 -14.77 15.91
N ALA A 337 -34.47 -14.16 15.03
CA ALA A 337 -34.96 -13.30 13.94
C ALA A 337 -35.23 -14.09 12.65
N VAL A 338 -36.11 -15.11 12.71
CA VAL A 338 -36.38 -16.04 11.61
C VAL A 338 -36.81 -15.34 10.33
N LEU A 339 -37.72 -14.34 10.41
CA LEU A 339 -38.23 -13.60 9.25
C LEU A 339 -37.12 -12.88 8.47
N LEU A 340 -36.18 -12.25 9.18
CA LEU A 340 -35.09 -11.51 8.54
C LEU A 340 -34.05 -12.45 7.92
N ARG A 341 -33.83 -13.62 8.54
CA ARG A 341 -32.89 -14.62 8.05
C ARG A 341 -33.37 -15.33 6.78
N MET A 342 -34.69 -15.39 6.54
CA MET A 342 -35.25 -15.94 5.30
C MET A 342 -34.78 -15.19 4.04
N LEU A 343 -34.43 -13.91 4.15
CA LEU A 343 -33.87 -13.12 3.03
C LEU A 343 -32.49 -13.61 2.58
N SER A 344 -31.71 -14.21 3.48
CA SER A 344 -30.38 -14.77 3.18
C SER A 344 -30.43 -16.26 2.80
N HIS A 345 -31.59 -16.92 2.85
CA HIS A 345 -31.64 -18.37 2.71
C HIS A 345 -31.27 -18.81 1.28
N THR A 346 -30.29 -19.68 1.15
CA THR A 346 -29.96 -20.33 -0.12
C THR A 346 -30.97 -21.44 -0.37
N PHE A 347 -31.81 -21.30 -1.41
CA PHE A 347 -32.85 -22.27 -1.71
C PHE A 347 -32.27 -23.57 -2.27
N THR A 348 -31.36 -23.46 -3.24
CA THR A 348 -30.69 -24.61 -3.85
C THR A 348 -29.26 -24.25 -4.26
N THR A 349 -28.36 -25.23 -4.25
CA THR A 349 -26.98 -25.08 -4.73
C THR A 349 -26.76 -26.02 -5.89
N LEU A 350 -26.44 -25.49 -7.07
CA LEU A 350 -26.16 -26.25 -8.28
C LEU A 350 -24.64 -26.30 -8.51
N PRO A 351 -24.00 -27.48 -8.42
CA PRO A 351 -22.59 -27.61 -8.80
C PRO A 351 -22.45 -27.50 -10.32
N LEU A 352 -21.64 -26.55 -10.81
CA LEU A 352 -21.34 -26.36 -12.23
C LEU A 352 -20.05 -27.11 -12.65
N GLY A 353 -19.43 -27.84 -11.72
CA GLY A 353 -18.20 -28.61 -11.87
C GLY A 353 -17.56 -28.87 -10.50
N ASP A 354 -16.33 -29.39 -10.48
CA ASP A 354 -15.61 -29.71 -9.23
C ASP A 354 -15.20 -28.45 -8.43
N SER A 355 -14.95 -27.33 -9.12
CA SER A 355 -14.41 -26.10 -8.49
C SER A 355 -15.42 -24.98 -8.27
N VAL A 356 -16.61 -25.02 -8.88
CA VAL A 356 -17.56 -23.87 -8.88
C VAL A 356 -18.98 -24.32 -8.56
N VAL A 357 -19.61 -23.63 -7.62
CA VAL A 357 -20.99 -23.88 -7.19
C VAL A 357 -21.82 -22.61 -7.38
N MET A 358 -22.95 -22.73 -8.07
CA MET A 358 -23.95 -21.67 -8.19
C MET A 358 -24.93 -21.77 -7.02
N LYS A 359 -25.18 -20.67 -6.31
CA LYS A 359 -26.16 -20.61 -5.21
C LYS A 359 -27.39 -19.85 -5.68
N ILE A 360 -28.54 -20.53 -5.71
CA ILE A 360 -29.82 -19.91 -6.05
C ILE A 360 -30.42 -19.32 -4.77
N SER A 361 -30.44 -17.99 -4.70
CA SER A 361 -30.89 -17.20 -3.54
C SER A 361 -31.51 -15.89 -4.02
N LEU A 362 -32.28 -15.20 -3.15
CA LEU A 362 -32.80 -13.87 -3.47
C LEU A 362 -31.67 -12.85 -3.80
N PRO A 363 -30.55 -12.81 -3.05
CA PRO A 363 -29.36 -12.03 -3.43
C PRO A 363 -28.87 -12.29 -4.87
N CYS A 364 -28.88 -13.54 -5.32
CA CYS A 364 -28.45 -13.91 -6.68
C CYS A 364 -29.31 -13.28 -7.79
N LEU A 365 -30.62 -13.09 -7.58
CA LEU A 365 -31.48 -12.35 -8.53
C LEU A 365 -31.14 -10.85 -8.56
N LEU A 366 -30.83 -10.28 -7.39
CA LEU A 366 -30.41 -8.88 -7.28
C LEU A 366 -29.05 -8.65 -7.95
N ASP A 367 -28.11 -9.57 -7.83
CA ASP A 367 -26.81 -9.47 -8.51
C ASP A 367 -26.92 -9.65 -10.02
N LEU A 368 -27.79 -10.55 -10.50
CA LEU A 368 -28.08 -10.65 -11.93
C LEU A 368 -28.62 -9.32 -12.48
N TYR A 369 -29.49 -8.65 -11.71
CA TYR A 369 -29.98 -7.30 -12.04
C TYR A 369 -28.85 -6.25 -11.97
N LEU A 370 -27.94 -6.35 -11.01
CA LEU A 370 -26.76 -5.49 -10.91
C LEU A 370 -25.84 -5.62 -12.14
N TYR A 371 -25.52 -6.85 -12.57
CA TYR A 371 -24.76 -7.09 -13.80
C TYR A 371 -25.47 -6.58 -15.04
N PHE A 372 -26.80 -6.70 -15.11
CA PHE A 372 -27.60 -6.07 -16.17
C PHE A 372 -27.45 -4.54 -16.17
N LEU A 373 -27.45 -3.90 -15.00
CA LEU A 373 -27.19 -2.47 -14.88
C LEU A 373 -25.77 -2.10 -15.29
N PHE A 374 -24.75 -2.91 -14.99
CA PHE A 374 -23.38 -2.70 -15.45
C PHE A 374 -23.30 -2.72 -16.97
N PHE A 375 -23.91 -3.72 -17.61
CA PHE A 375 -23.99 -3.81 -19.06
C PHE A 375 -24.75 -2.63 -19.67
N SER A 376 -25.86 -2.20 -19.04
CA SER A 376 -26.63 -1.04 -19.47
C SER A 376 -25.80 0.25 -19.41
N MET A 377 -25.03 0.47 -18.33
CA MET A 377 -24.12 1.61 -18.20
C MET A 377 -22.99 1.58 -19.23
N ALA A 378 -22.41 0.40 -19.48
CA ALA A 378 -21.35 0.24 -20.48
C ALA A 378 -21.83 0.59 -21.89
N ARG A 379 -23.01 0.09 -22.29
CA ARG A 379 -23.56 0.26 -23.66
C ARG A 379 -23.88 1.73 -24.01
N GLN A 380 -24.04 2.61 -23.02
CA GLN A 380 -24.34 4.02 -23.26
C GLN A 380 -23.31 4.69 -24.18
N ARG A 381 -23.78 5.58 -25.05
CA ARG A 381 -22.96 6.35 -26.01
C ARG A 381 -22.00 5.46 -26.85
N GLY A 382 -22.42 4.25 -27.24
CA GLY A 382 -21.64 3.35 -28.08
C GLY A 382 -20.39 2.79 -27.37
N PHE A 383 -20.57 2.19 -26.19
CA PHE A 383 -19.51 1.64 -25.32
C PHE A 383 -18.58 2.66 -24.65
N ARG A 384 -18.68 3.95 -25.00
CA ARG A 384 -17.98 5.03 -24.31
C ARG A 384 -18.42 5.20 -22.85
N GLY A 385 -19.62 4.73 -22.51
CA GLY A 385 -20.12 4.67 -21.13
C GLY A 385 -19.27 3.82 -20.18
N THR A 386 -18.41 2.95 -20.70
CA THR A 386 -17.50 2.12 -19.89
C THR A 386 -16.57 2.99 -19.03
N TYR A 387 -15.86 3.95 -19.62
CA TYR A 387 -14.93 4.80 -18.87
C TYR A 387 -15.62 6.03 -18.25
N CYS A 388 -16.72 6.52 -18.84
CA CYS A 388 -17.45 7.68 -18.30
C CYS A 388 -18.37 7.34 -17.11
N PHE A 389 -18.94 6.13 -17.05
CA PHE A 389 -19.98 5.78 -16.08
C PHE A 389 -19.65 4.49 -15.32
N LEU A 390 -19.25 3.41 -16.00
CA LEU A 390 -19.02 2.12 -15.34
C LEU A 390 -17.76 2.16 -14.45
N VAL A 391 -16.62 2.62 -14.95
CA VAL A 391 -15.36 2.67 -14.17
C VAL A 391 -15.50 3.54 -12.91
N PRO A 392 -16.08 4.75 -12.96
CA PRO A 392 -16.37 5.51 -11.74
C PRO A 392 -17.33 4.82 -10.78
N TYR A 393 -18.34 4.11 -11.30
CA TYR A 393 -19.24 3.32 -10.47
C TYR A 393 -18.53 2.14 -9.79
N LEU A 394 -17.61 1.45 -10.48
CA LEU A 394 -16.84 0.34 -9.92
C LEU A 394 -16.05 0.73 -8.66
N VAL A 395 -15.60 1.98 -8.57
CA VAL A 395 -14.96 2.49 -7.34
C VAL A 395 -15.93 2.49 -6.16
N CYS A 396 -17.17 2.93 -6.38
CA CYS A 396 -18.22 2.91 -5.38
C CYS A 396 -18.59 1.48 -4.98
N PHE A 397 -18.74 0.59 -5.97
CA PHE A 397 -19.01 -0.84 -5.78
C PHE A 397 -17.93 -1.51 -4.93
N LEU A 398 -16.66 -1.33 -5.28
CA LEU A 398 -15.55 -1.99 -4.57
C LEU A 398 -15.40 -1.52 -3.12
N TRP A 399 -15.66 -0.24 -2.82
CA TRP A 399 -15.71 0.23 -1.43
C TRP A 399 -16.87 -0.36 -0.64
N CYS A 400 -18.04 -0.46 -1.26
CA CYS A 400 -19.23 -1.02 -0.63
C CYS A 400 -19.06 -2.51 -0.35
N GLU A 401 -18.66 -3.32 -1.34
CA GLU A 401 -18.35 -4.74 -1.15
C GLU A 401 -17.25 -4.97 -0.10
N PHE A 402 -16.18 -4.19 -0.14
CA PHE A 402 -15.12 -4.29 0.86
C PHE A 402 -15.61 -3.91 2.27
N SER A 403 -16.51 -2.94 2.40
CA SER A 403 -17.12 -2.59 3.69
C SER A 403 -17.94 -3.75 4.28
N VAL A 404 -18.65 -4.51 3.44
CA VAL A 404 -19.45 -5.67 3.85
C VAL A 404 -18.54 -6.79 4.35
N VAL A 405 -17.45 -7.08 3.63
CA VAL A 405 -16.44 -8.05 4.05
C VAL A 405 -15.84 -7.70 5.42
N LEU A 406 -15.51 -6.41 5.64
CA LEU A 406 -14.99 -5.94 6.92
C LEU A 406 -16.05 -6.04 8.04
N LEU A 407 -17.32 -5.73 7.74
CA LEU A 407 -18.42 -5.88 8.69
C LEU A 407 -18.65 -7.33 9.10
N GLN A 408 -18.60 -8.28 8.15
CA GLN A 408 -18.74 -9.72 8.43
C GLN A 408 -17.65 -10.26 9.37
N ASN A 409 -16.45 -9.67 9.33
CA ASN A 409 -15.32 -10.06 10.20
C ASN A 409 -15.19 -9.17 11.45
N SER A 410 -16.12 -8.25 11.69
CA SER A 410 -16.07 -7.32 12.83
C SER A 410 -16.73 -7.91 14.08
N SER A 411 -16.21 -7.54 15.26
CA SER A 411 -16.86 -7.89 16.52
C SER A 411 -17.95 -6.86 16.86
N PRO A 412 -19.08 -7.29 17.46
CA PRO A 412 -20.15 -6.36 17.86
C PRO A 412 -19.67 -5.34 18.90
N VAL A 413 -18.74 -5.74 19.79
CA VAL A 413 -18.08 -4.84 20.74
C VAL A 413 -17.24 -3.79 20.01
N GLY A 414 -16.53 -4.19 18.96
CA GLY A 414 -15.78 -3.28 18.09
C GLY A 414 -16.68 -2.23 17.45
N LEU A 415 -17.80 -2.64 16.87
CA LEU A 415 -18.82 -1.75 16.28
C LEU A 415 -19.38 -0.74 17.29
N ILE A 416 -19.71 -1.17 18.52
CA ILE A 416 -20.18 -0.25 19.56
C ILE A 416 -19.08 0.76 19.91
N ARG A 417 -17.83 0.29 20.06
CA ARG A 417 -16.66 1.14 20.34
C ARG A 417 -16.44 2.18 19.23
N THR A 418 -16.57 1.80 17.96
CA THR A 418 -16.39 2.73 16.84
C THR A 418 -17.51 3.76 16.81
N CYS A 419 -18.77 3.34 16.93
CA CYS A 419 -19.92 4.24 16.94
C CYS A 419 -19.81 5.27 18.08
N VAL A 420 -19.47 4.83 19.29
CA VAL A 420 -19.26 5.71 20.43
C VAL A 420 -18.03 6.60 20.21
N GLY A 421 -16.93 6.06 19.70
CA GLY A 421 -15.70 6.80 19.42
C GLY A 421 -15.90 7.93 18.42
N TYR A 422 -16.55 7.67 17.28
CA TYR A 422 -16.86 8.69 16.27
C TYR A 422 -17.87 9.72 16.79
N PHE A 423 -18.90 9.28 17.52
CA PHE A 423 -19.86 10.19 18.14
C PHE A 423 -19.15 11.13 19.11
N LEU A 424 -18.33 10.58 20.03
CA LEU A 424 -17.54 11.38 20.96
C LEU A 424 -16.53 12.27 20.25
N PHE A 425 -15.88 11.81 19.17
CA PHE A 425 -14.95 12.62 18.39
C PHE A 425 -15.63 13.84 17.75
N LEU A 426 -16.85 13.68 17.22
CA LEU A 426 -17.64 14.78 16.65
C LEU A 426 -17.97 15.87 17.69
N PHE A 427 -18.14 15.53 18.97
CA PHE A 427 -18.37 16.51 20.04
C PHE A 427 -17.08 16.98 20.72
N ALA A 428 -16.09 16.12 20.87
CA ALA A 428 -14.83 16.40 21.54
C ALA A 428 -13.94 17.34 20.73
N LEU A 429 -13.90 17.22 19.39
CA LEU A 429 -13.04 18.06 18.56
C LEU A 429 -13.46 19.54 18.57
N PRO A 430 -14.76 19.89 18.44
CA PRO A 430 -15.23 21.27 18.66
C PRO A 430 -14.95 21.78 20.07
N VAL A 431 -15.18 20.97 21.11
CA VAL A 431 -14.93 21.38 22.51
C VAL A 431 -13.44 21.59 22.77
N LEU A 432 -12.57 20.73 22.23
CA LEU A 432 -11.12 20.87 22.29
C LEU A 432 -10.66 22.12 21.53
N ALA A 433 -11.20 22.40 20.35
CA ALA A 433 -10.89 23.59 19.58
C ALA A 433 -11.30 24.87 20.30
N VAL A 434 -12.50 24.89 20.91
CA VAL A 434 -12.97 26.00 21.76
C VAL A 434 -12.11 26.13 23.01
N GLY A 435 -11.74 25.03 23.65
CA GLY A 435 -10.85 25.03 24.83
C GLY A 435 -9.45 25.54 24.51
N LEU A 436 -8.86 25.14 23.37
CA LEU A 436 -7.57 25.64 22.89
C LEU A 436 -7.67 27.12 22.51
N ALA A 437 -8.73 27.55 21.83
CA ALA A 437 -8.96 28.96 21.52
C ALA A 437 -9.13 29.81 22.79
N ALA A 438 -9.84 29.30 23.80
CA ALA A 438 -9.99 29.96 25.10
C ALA A 438 -8.66 30.02 25.86
N MET A 439 -7.86 28.94 25.86
CA MET A 439 -6.52 28.93 26.45
C MET A 439 -5.59 29.95 25.76
N VAL A 440 -5.63 30.04 24.44
CA VAL A 440 -4.87 31.06 23.67
C VAL A 440 -5.36 32.47 24.01
N LEU A 441 -6.67 32.69 24.11
CA LEU A 441 -7.24 33.99 24.48
C LEU A 441 -6.86 34.39 25.90
N ILE A 442 -6.94 33.46 26.86
CA ILE A 442 -6.51 33.67 28.25
C ILE A 442 -5.01 33.97 28.30
N GLN A 443 -4.20 33.25 27.51
CA GLN A 443 -2.75 33.49 27.43
C GLN A 443 -2.44 34.85 26.81
N LEU A 444 -3.19 35.28 25.78
CA LEU A 444 -3.07 36.62 25.17
C LEU A 444 -3.47 37.73 26.13
N VAL A 445 -4.54 37.54 26.92
CA VAL A 445 -4.99 38.50 27.93
C VAL A 445 -4.01 38.56 29.11
N LYS A 446 -3.50 37.42 29.58
CA LYS A 446 -2.47 37.36 30.63
C LYS A 446 -1.18 38.02 30.17
N TRP A 447 -0.77 37.78 28.92
CA TRP A 447 0.37 38.42 28.28
C TRP A 447 0.18 39.94 28.14
N PHE A 448 -1.04 40.40 27.86
CA PHE A 448 -1.38 41.82 27.78
C PHE A 448 -1.41 42.51 29.17
N LEU A 449 -1.75 41.79 30.24
CA LEU A 449 -1.79 42.33 31.60
C LEU A 449 -0.40 42.38 32.29
N GLU A 450 0.56 41.56 31.85
CA GLU A 450 1.94 41.53 32.39
C GLU A 450 2.93 42.46 31.66
N LEU A 451 2.44 43.43 30.87
CA LEU A 451 3.25 44.34 30.05
C LEU A 451 4.07 45.37 30.88
N GLU A 452 5.28 44.96 31.30
CA GLU A 452 6.44 45.84 31.47
C GLU A 452 7.37 45.63 30.25
N LEU A 453 7.39 46.62 29.34
CA LEU A 453 8.04 46.59 28.01
C LEU A 453 9.51 46.12 27.98
N THR A 454 10.22 46.13 29.10
CA THR A 454 11.65 45.80 29.19
C THR A 454 11.93 44.32 29.39
N LYS A 455 11.00 43.54 29.96
CA LYS A 455 11.18 42.09 30.20
C LYS A 455 10.88 41.24 28.96
N MET A 456 10.16 41.81 27.99
CA MET A 456 9.76 41.15 26.75
C MET A 456 10.93 40.92 25.78
N ILE A 457 11.89 41.85 25.70
CA ILE A 457 13.04 41.71 24.78
C ILE A 457 13.99 40.60 25.24
N VAL A 458 14.20 40.48 26.56
CA VAL A 458 15.15 39.52 27.14
C VAL A 458 14.59 38.10 27.13
N THR A 459 13.30 37.92 27.43
CA THR A 459 12.65 36.60 27.38
C THR A 459 12.37 36.13 25.96
N LEU A 460 12.04 37.03 25.03
CA LEU A 460 11.94 36.70 23.60
C LEU A 460 13.30 36.29 23.03
N ALA A 461 14.40 36.95 23.41
CA ALA A 461 15.75 36.57 23.00
C ALA A 461 16.17 35.20 23.59
N VAL A 462 15.92 34.97 24.89
CA VAL A 462 16.32 33.74 25.59
C VAL A 462 15.44 32.54 25.23
N CYS A 463 14.17 32.74 24.85
CA CYS A 463 13.30 31.66 24.37
C CYS A 463 13.38 31.44 22.86
N ALA A 464 13.71 32.46 22.06
CA ALA A 464 13.92 32.28 20.63
C ALA A 464 15.13 31.40 20.35
N VAL A 465 16.24 31.54 21.09
CA VAL A 465 17.48 30.79 20.81
C VAL A 465 17.32 29.26 20.96
N PRO A 466 16.71 28.69 22.02
CA PRO A 466 16.48 27.25 22.12
C PRO A 466 15.40 26.75 21.16
N VAL A 467 14.40 27.56 20.84
CA VAL A 467 13.31 27.18 19.91
C VAL A 467 13.80 27.21 18.46
N THR A 468 14.62 28.19 18.07
CA THR A 468 15.29 28.22 16.76
C THR A 468 16.33 27.13 16.66
N LEU A 469 17.15 26.87 17.69
CA LEU A 469 18.08 25.73 17.72
C LEU A 469 17.37 24.36 17.69
N ARG A 470 16.21 24.21 18.36
CA ARG A 470 15.43 22.97 18.37
C ARG A 470 14.64 22.76 17.07
N LEU A 471 14.13 23.81 16.43
CA LEU A 471 13.57 23.72 15.08
C LEU A 471 14.67 23.47 14.04
N TRP A 472 15.85 24.08 14.19
CA TRP A 472 16.99 23.93 13.28
C TRP A 472 17.62 22.53 13.37
N THR A 473 17.59 21.88 14.54
CA THR A 473 18.12 20.51 14.73
C THR A 473 17.12 19.38 14.47
N ARG A 474 15.79 19.63 14.52
CA ARG A 474 14.78 18.57 14.27
C ARG A 474 14.12 18.58 12.89
N PHE A 475 14.16 19.69 12.14
CA PHE A 475 13.46 19.77 10.85
C PHE A 475 14.37 19.87 9.63
N GLY A 476 15.70 19.80 9.81
CA GLY A 476 16.67 19.68 8.71
C GLY A 476 16.82 18.27 8.14
N LEU A 477 15.92 17.33 8.48
CA LEU A 477 15.84 16.05 7.78
C LEU A 477 14.99 16.25 6.52
N SER A 478 15.66 16.14 5.38
CA SER A 478 15.18 16.12 4.00
C SER A 478 14.00 15.17 3.71
N LEU A 479 13.46 14.47 4.71
CA LEU A 479 12.33 13.58 4.60
C LEU A 479 11.02 14.33 4.33
N MET A 480 10.78 15.51 4.90
CA MET A 480 9.50 16.22 4.69
C MET A 480 9.42 16.87 3.31
N ASP A 481 10.52 17.43 2.80
CA ASP A 481 10.59 18.01 1.45
C ASP A 481 10.62 16.91 0.37
N VAL A 482 11.27 15.78 0.64
CA VAL A 482 11.10 14.57 -0.18
C VAL A 482 9.65 14.09 -0.10
N PHE A 483 9.00 14.02 1.07
CA PHE A 483 7.60 13.60 1.16
C PHE A 483 6.65 14.56 0.46
N HIS A 484 6.86 15.87 0.56
CA HIS A 484 6.00 16.89 -0.04
C HIS A 484 6.20 16.98 -1.56
N SER A 485 7.44 16.81 -2.03
CA SER A 485 7.78 16.64 -3.46
C SER A 485 7.26 15.32 -4.03
N MET A 486 7.37 14.22 -3.27
CA MET A 486 6.90 12.87 -3.63
C MET A 486 5.37 12.74 -3.64
N SER A 487 4.67 13.49 -2.77
CA SER A 487 3.22 13.46 -2.60
C SER A 487 2.44 14.01 -3.80
N GLN A 488 2.96 15.05 -4.47
CA GLN A 488 2.21 15.73 -5.53
C GLN A 488 2.06 14.96 -6.85
N ARG A 489 2.99 14.05 -7.21
CA ARG A 489 2.88 13.30 -8.49
C ARG A 489 3.21 11.81 -8.44
N GLY A 490 3.75 11.27 -7.34
CA GLY A 490 4.34 9.91 -7.33
C GLY A 490 4.08 9.01 -6.12
N ALA A 491 3.49 9.48 -5.02
CA ALA A 491 3.37 8.68 -3.79
C ALA A 491 2.60 7.35 -3.98
N VAL A 492 1.45 7.38 -4.66
CA VAL A 492 0.68 6.16 -4.98
C VAL A 492 1.50 5.19 -5.84
N LYS A 493 2.23 5.70 -6.83
CA LYS A 493 3.09 4.87 -7.70
C LYS A 493 4.21 4.22 -6.91
N LEU A 494 4.82 4.96 -5.99
CA LEU A 494 5.88 4.43 -5.12
C LEU A 494 5.34 3.39 -4.16
N ILE A 495 4.20 3.64 -3.50
CA ILE A 495 3.55 2.67 -2.61
C ILE A 495 3.24 1.38 -3.38
N LEU A 496 2.64 1.50 -4.56
CA LEU A 496 2.27 0.36 -5.39
C LEU A 496 3.50 -0.42 -5.88
N CYS A 497 4.56 0.29 -6.29
CA CYS A 497 5.84 -0.30 -6.65
C CYS A 497 6.45 -1.06 -5.46
N CYS A 498 6.49 -0.44 -4.27
CA CYS A 498 6.96 -1.09 -3.05
C CYS A 498 6.15 -2.35 -2.73
N VAL A 499 4.82 -2.28 -2.79
CA VAL A 499 3.94 -3.44 -2.56
C VAL A 499 4.22 -4.55 -3.58
N THR A 500 4.36 -4.23 -4.88
CA THR A 500 4.70 -5.23 -5.91
C THR A 500 6.05 -5.88 -5.64
N MET A 501 7.07 -5.11 -5.26
CA MET A 501 8.41 -5.61 -4.97
C MET A 501 8.43 -6.50 -3.72
N VAL A 502 7.71 -6.11 -2.66
CA VAL A 502 7.59 -6.90 -1.43
C VAL A 502 6.84 -8.21 -1.70
N MET A 503 5.76 -8.18 -2.48
CA MET A 503 5.00 -9.39 -2.85
C MET A 503 5.82 -10.33 -3.75
N LEU A 504 6.57 -9.78 -4.72
CA LEU A 504 7.47 -10.58 -5.56
C LEU A 504 8.62 -11.20 -4.76
N PHE A 505 9.22 -10.43 -3.84
CA PHE A 505 10.25 -10.94 -2.94
C PHE A 505 9.70 -12.05 -2.04
N PHE A 506 8.51 -11.84 -1.47
CA PHE A 506 7.83 -12.86 -0.66
C PHE A 506 7.53 -14.11 -1.45
N TRP A 507 6.98 -13.99 -2.68
CA TRP A 507 6.73 -15.13 -3.54
C TRP A 507 8.04 -15.88 -3.84
N MET A 508 9.08 -15.18 -4.27
CA MET A 508 10.38 -15.80 -4.57
C MET A 508 10.97 -16.51 -3.35
N TYR A 509 10.85 -15.90 -2.17
CA TYR A 509 11.32 -16.47 -0.91
C TYR A 509 10.51 -17.72 -0.52
N VAL A 510 9.16 -17.65 -0.60
CA VAL A 510 8.28 -18.79 -0.31
C VAL A 510 8.54 -19.92 -1.29
N TYR A 511 8.62 -19.65 -2.59
CA TYR A 511 8.92 -20.65 -3.62
C TYR A 511 10.28 -21.32 -3.39
N HIS A 512 11.30 -20.56 -2.97
CA HIS A 512 12.60 -21.12 -2.63
C HIS A 512 12.55 -21.94 -1.34
N SER A 513 11.77 -21.51 -0.34
CA SER A 513 11.58 -22.24 0.92
C SER A 513 10.75 -23.52 0.75
N GLU A 514 9.75 -23.54 -0.14
CA GLU A 514 9.00 -24.75 -0.48
C GLU A 514 9.87 -25.74 -1.27
N GLY A 515 10.85 -25.26 -2.06
CA GLY A 515 11.83 -26.10 -2.73
C GLY A 515 12.77 -26.88 -1.79
N LEU A 516 12.73 -26.60 -0.48
CA LEU A 516 13.44 -27.32 0.58
C LEU A 516 12.54 -28.35 1.30
N GLN A 517 11.26 -28.51 0.92
CA GLN A 517 10.43 -29.57 1.49
C GLN A 517 10.93 -30.94 1.04
N GLY A 518 11.24 -31.77 2.03
CA GLY A 518 11.86 -33.07 1.83
C GLY A 518 11.03 -34.02 0.97
N TYR A 519 11.70 -34.94 0.28
CA TYR A 519 11.02 -35.93 -0.56
C TYR A 519 10.20 -36.89 0.31
N ASN A 520 8.88 -36.86 0.18
CA ASN A 520 7.97 -37.79 0.84
C ASN A 520 8.32 -39.23 0.46
N SER A 521 8.82 -39.99 1.43
CA SER A 521 9.37 -41.31 1.22
C SER A 521 8.63 -42.35 2.02
N THR A 522 8.27 -43.45 1.37
CA THR A 522 7.64 -44.62 2.00
C THR A 522 8.65 -45.51 2.74
N LEU A 523 9.81 -44.96 3.12
CA LEU A 523 10.89 -45.69 3.75
C LEU A 523 10.50 -46.09 5.17
N THR A 524 10.43 -47.39 5.43
CA THR A 524 10.14 -47.92 6.77
C THR A 524 11.38 -47.90 7.67
N TRP A 525 11.19 -47.80 8.99
CA TRP A 525 12.31 -47.87 9.96
C TRP A 525 13.15 -49.13 9.80
N ARG A 526 12.53 -50.27 9.48
CA ARG A 526 13.23 -51.55 9.26
C ARG A 526 14.19 -51.47 8.07
N GLN A 527 13.74 -50.89 6.95
CA GLN A 527 14.57 -50.68 5.77
C GLN A 527 15.71 -49.70 6.07
N TYR A 528 15.42 -48.61 6.80
CA TYR A 528 16.44 -47.68 7.24
C TYR A 528 17.48 -48.35 8.14
N GLY A 529 17.06 -49.11 9.16
CA GLY A 529 17.95 -49.82 10.08
C GLY A 529 18.82 -50.88 9.42
N GLN A 530 18.33 -51.52 8.35
CA GLN A 530 19.13 -52.46 7.54
C GLN A 530 20.21 -51.75 6.72
N LEU A 531 19.90 -50.59 6.15
CA LEU A 531 20.81 -49.83 5.29
C LEU A 531 21.81 -48.96 6.07
N CYS A 532 21.36 -48.38 7.19
CA CYS A 532 22.05 -47.33 7.94
C CYS A 532 22.34 -47.69 9.40
N GLY A 533 21.84 -48.82 9.91
CA GLY A 533 21.98 -49.22 11.31
C GLY A 533 23.13 -50.20 11.60
N PRO A 534 23.09 -50.86 12.77
CA PRO A 534 24.09 -51.83 13.22
C PRO A 534 24.49 -52.94 12.23
N PRO A 535 23.59 -53.55 11.44
CA PRO A 535 24.00 -54.56 10.47
C PRO A 535 24.89 -53.97 9.37
N ALA A 536 24.63 -52.75 8.91
CA ALA A 536 25.44 -52.09 7.90
C ALA A 536 26.83 -51.70 8.44
N TRP A 537 26.92 -51.29 9.71
CA TRP A 537 28.21 -50.95 10.35
C TRP A 537 29.17 -52.14 10.42
N LYS A 538 28.64 -53.35 10.67
CA LYS A 538 29.44 -54.58 10.72
C LYS A 538 30.03 -54.96 9.37
N VAL A 539 29.34 -54.61 8.27
CA VAL A 539 29.75 -54.98 6.90
C VAL A 539 30.65 -53.93 6.27
N LYS A 540 30.29 -52.65 6.35
CA LYS A 540 30.98 -51.55 5.65
C LYS A 540 31.78 -50.62 6.58
N GLY A 541 31.63 -50.74 7.90
CA GLY A 541 32.17 -49.79 8.88
C GLY A 541 31.30 -48.53 9.02
N VAL A 542 31.34 -47.91 10.20
CA VAL A 542 30.44 -46.79 10.57
C VAL A 542 30.57 -45.60 9.61
N ALA A 543 31.78 -45.15 9.30
CA ALA A 543 31.99 -43.96 8.46
C ALA A 543 31.52 -44.15 7.01
N GLN A 544 31.77 -45.32 6.40
CA GLN A 544 31.30 -45.59 5.04
C GLN A 544 29.77 -45.73 4.99
N THR A 545 29.16 -46.32 6.02
CA THR A 545 27.70 -46.34 6.15
C THR A 545 27.13 -44.93 6.28
N GLN A 546 27.74 -44.05 7.08
CA GLN A 546 27.29 -42.65 7.20
C GLN A 546 27.32 -41.92 5.85
N ILE A 547 28.42 -42.02 5.10
CA ILE A 547 28.55 -41.43 3.76
C ILE A 547 27.51 -42.00 2.79
N PHE A 548 27.23 -43.30 2.84
CA PHE A 548 26.19 -43.88 1.99
C PHE A 548 24.79 -43.38 2.39
N CYS A 549 24.54 -43.23 3.68
CA CYS A 549 23.25 -42.80 4.20
C CYS A 549 22.97 -41.32 3.99
N THR A 550 23.97 -40.47 3.68
CA THR A 550 23.71 -39.08 3.27
C THR A 550 22.92 -38.96 1.97
N HIS A 551 22.78 -40.03 1.18
CA HIS A 551 21.87 -40.02 0.03
C HIS A 551 20.38 -39.97 0.43
N LEU A 552 20.07 -40.27 1.70
CA LEU A 552 18.73 -40.15 2.25
C LEU A 552 18.51 -38.80 2.96
N ASP A 553 19.49 -37.89 2.89
CA ASP A 553 19.42 -36.56 3.51
C ASP A 553 18.27 -35.74 2.89
N GLY A 554 17.44 -35.14 3.74
CA GLY A 554 16.26 -34.40 3.33
C GLY A 554 15.06 -35.26 2.90
N HIS A 555 15.07 -36.59 3.08
CA HIS A 555 13.85 -37.39 2.90
C HIS A 555 12.93 -37.23 4.11
N GLN A 556 11.62 -37.04 3.87
CA GLN A 556 10.62 -37.00 4.93
C GLN A 556 9.99 -38.39 5.10
N VAL A 557 9.95 -38.87 6.34
CA VAL A 557 9.43 -40.19 6.70
C VAL A 557 8.42 -40.08 7.84
N THR A 558 7.46 -41.01 7.85
CA THR A 558 6.46 -41.16 8.91
C THR A 558 6.60 -42.54 9.53
N TRP A 559 6.86 -42.58 10.83
CA TRP A 559 7.06 -43.81 11.58
C TRP A 559 6.17 -43.84 12.81
N THR A 560 5.88 -45.05 13.29
CA THR A 560 5.13 -45.29 14.52
C THR A 560 6.07 -45.82 15.59
N GLY A 561 5.86 -45.42 16.84
CA GLY A 561 6.67 -45.84 17.97
C GLY A 561 6.02 -45.60 19.31
N ARG A 562 6.58 -46.17 20.37
CA ARG A 562 6.15 -45.95 21.76
C ARG A 562 6.97 -44.84 22.38
N PHE A 563 6.29 -43.82 22.89
CA PHE A 563 6.90 -42.73 23.63
C PHE A 563 7.55 -43.25 24.90
N ARG A 564 8.83 -42.95 25.15
CA ARG A 564 9.55 -43.38 26.36
C ARG A 564 9.71 -42.25 27.35
N GLN A 565 10.32 -41.17 26.90
CA GLN A 565 10.66 -40.03 27.76
C GLN A 565 10.84 -38.77 26.93
N VAL A 566 10.62 -37.63 27.57
CA VAL A 566 10.99 -36.29 27.09
C VAL A 566 11.95 -35.66 28.08
N ARG A 567 13.01 -35.04 27.58
CA ARG A 567 13.99 -34.30 28.37
C ARG A 567 14.26 -32.94 27.72
N VAL A 568 14.62 -31.94 28.52
CA VAL A 568 15.11 -30.67 27.97
C VAL A 568 16.56 -30.89 27.51
N ALA A 569 16.80 -30.68 26.22
CA ALA A 569 18.13 -30.78 25.61
C ALA A 569 18.91 -29.48 25.77
N GLU A 570 18.26 -28.37 25.40
CA GLU A 570 18.82 -27.03 25.48
C GLU A 570 17.72 -26.03 25.87
N THR A 571 18.13 -24.95 26.54
CA THR A 571 17.23 -23.84 26.89
C THR A 571 17.86 -22.56 26.35
N GLU A 572 17.16 -21.91 25.44
CA GLU A 572 17.57 -20.65 24.85
C GLU A 572 16.77 -19.52 25.50
N ASN A 573 17.44 -18.43 25.90
CA ASN A 573 16.76 -17.22 26.37
C ASN A 573 17.54 -15.99 25.90
N GLY A 574 17.11 -15.43 24.78
CA GLY A 574 17.73 -14.25 24.20
C GLY A 574 17.72 -13.04 25.14
N ALA A 575 16.62 -12.82 25.87
CA ALA A 575 16.50 -11.72 26.82
C ALA A 575 17.51 -11.86 27.97
N GLN A 576 17.66 -13.07 28.51
CA GLN A 576 18.64 -13.39 29.55
C GLN A 576 20.07 -13.16 29.06
N SER A 577 20.39 -13.56 27.82
CA SER A 577 21.71 -13.37 27.21
C SER A 577 22.07 -11.90 27.07
N VAL A 578 21.13 -11.05 26.62
CA VAL A 578 21.33 -9.60 26.51
C VAL A 578 21.47 -8.95 27.89
N ILE A 579 20.63 -9.33 28.86
CA ILE A 579 20.68 -8.78 30.23
C ILE A 579 22.00 -9.13 30.91
N ASN A 580 22.53 -10.34 30.69
CA ASN A 580 23.79 -10.78 31.29
C ASN A 580 25.02 -10.08 30.69
N LEU A 581 24.91 -9.42 29.52
CA LEU A 581 25.97 -8.61 28.93
C LEU A 581 26.11 -7.24 29.61
N LEU A 582 25.07 -6.78 30.31
CA LEU A 582 25.02 -5.47 30.96
C LEU A 582 25.63 -5.49 32.37
N PRO A 583 26.10 -4.34 32.90
CA PRO A 583 26.54 -4.24 34.28
C PRO A 583 25.44 -4.66 35.27
N VAL A 584 25.83 -5.33 36.37
CA VAL A 584 24.91 -5.99 37.33
C VAL A 584 23.73 -5.11 37.75
N PHE A 585 23.98 -3.83 38.05
CA PHE A 585 22.92 -2.88 38.45
C PHE A 585 21.85 -2.66 37.37
N MET A 586 22.27 -2.46 36.11
CA MET A 586 21.34 -2.30 34.99
C MET A 586 20.68 -3.62 34.62
N GLY A 587 21.45 -4.72 34.70
CA GLY A 587 20.96 -6.07 34.46
C GLY A 587 19.81 -6.43 35.40
N ASP A 588 20.00 -6.27 36.72
CA ASP A 588 18.98 -6.57 37.73
C ASP A 588 17.73 -5.71 37.59
N TRP A 589 17.90 -4.42 37.29
CA TRP A 589 16.77 -3.51 37.04
C TRP A 589 15.95 -3.96 35.82
N LEU A 590 16.59 -4.26 34.69
CA LEU A 590 15.92 -4.78 33.48
C LEU A 590 15.28 -6.15 33.71
N ARG A 591 15.93 -7.01 34.49
CA ARG A 591 15.44 -8.34 34.87
C ARG A 591 14.13 -8.26 35.65
N CYS A 592 13.97 -7.26 36.50
CA CYS A 592 12.72 -7.02 37.23
C CYS A 592 11.69 -6.24 36.41
N LEU A 593 12.12 -5.36 35.49
CA LEU A 593 11.20 -4.60 34.64
C LEU A 593 10.46 -5.50 33.65
N TYR A 594 11.19 -6.42 33.00
CA TYR A 594 10.64 -7.31 31.97
C TYR A 594 10.38 -8.73 32.47
N GLY A 595 10.96 -9.13 33.60
CA GLY A 595 10.76 -10.44 34.19
C GLY A 595 9.72 -10.46 35.30
N GLU A 596 9.74 -11.55 36.07
CA GLU A 596 8.84 -11.80 37.18
C GLU A 596 9.66 -11.92 38.48
N THR A 597 9.07 -11.48 39.59
CA THR A 597 9.67 -11.66 40.91
C THR A 597 9.40 -13.07 41.41
N TYR A 598 10.41 -13.73 41.99
CA TYR A 598 10.16 -14.97 42.72
C TYR A 598 9.19 -14.73 43.89
N PRO A 599 8.27 -15.67 44.17
CA PRO A 599 7.35 -15.57 45.30
C PRO A 599 8.10 -15.61 46.65
N LYS A 600 7.49 -15.02 47.70
CA LYS A 600 8.03 -15.05 49.06
C LYS A 600 7.49 -16.29 49.81
N CYS A 601 8.36 -16.96 50.56
CA CYS A 601 8.01 -18.20 51.28
C CYS A 601 7.34 -17.81 52.58
N ASP A 602 6.03 -17.59 52.55
CA ASP A 602 5.25 -17.36 53.77
C ASP A 602 4.59 -18.67 54.21
N PRO A 603 4.95 -19.24 55.38
CA PRO A 603 4.42 -20.52 55.85
C PRO A 603 2.96 -20.49 56.31
N LEU A 604 2.32 -19.31 56.28
CA LEU A 604 0.94 -19.07 56.75
C LEU A 604 -0.09 -18.95 55.62
N ARG A 605 0.34 -19.07 54.35
CA ARG A 605 -0.49 -18.85 53.17
C ARG A 605 -0.59 -20.16 52.38
N ASN A 606 -1.82 -20.59 52.08
CA ASN A 606 -2.06 -21.70 51.14
C ASN A 606 -1.65 -21.23 49.73
N ASN A 607 -0.39 -21.45 49.39
CA ASN A 607 0.17 -21.13 48.08
C ASN A 607 -0.12 -22.29 47.11
N SER A 608 -0.06 -22.02 45.80
CA SER A 608 -0.12 -23.08 44.79
C SER A 608 1.16 -23.92 44.83
N GLN A 609 1.08 -25.18 44.42
CA GLN A 609 2.24 -26.10 44.40
C GLN A 609 3.43 -25.52 43.60
N GLU A 610 3.14 -24.79 42.52
CA GLU A 610 4.16 -24.11 41.71
C GLU A 610 4.84 -22.94 42.46
N GLU A 611 4.08 -22.18 43.26
CA GLU A 611 4.63 -21.09 44.07
C GLU A 611 5.55 -21.60 45.19
N GLU A 612 5.22 -22.75 45.78
CA GLU A 612 6.07 -23.40 46.79
C GLU A 612 7.41 -23.87 46.19
N GLU A 613 7.37 -24.54 45.03
CA GLU A 613 8.56 -25.00 44.32
C GLU A 613 9.46 -23.83 43.90
N LEU A 614 8.88 -22.77 43.34
CA LEU A 614 9.61 -21.55 42.96
C LEU A 614 10.22 -20.83 44.17
N CYS A 615 9.60 -20.96 45.33
CA CYS A 615 10.10 -20.35 46.53
C CYS A 615 11.34 -21.05 47.09
N VAL A 616 11.38 -22.39 47.03
CA VAL A 616 12.58 -23.17 47.36
C VAL A 616 13.74 -22.77 46.44
N ILE A 617 13.47 -22.58 45.15
CA ILE A 617 14.47 -22.12 44.19
C ILE A 617 14.96 -20.71 44.53
N LYS A 618 14.09 -19.82 45.02
CA LYS A 618 14.47 -18.46 45.37
C LYS A 618 15.52 -18.39 46.48
N ALA A 619 15.51 -19.32 47.44
CA ALA A 619 16.53 -19.40 48.48
C ALA A 619 17.94 -19.66 47.92
N LEU A 620 18.03 -20.30 46.75
CA LEU A 620 19.28 -20.62 46.05
C LEU A 620 19.63 -19.60 44.95
N ALA A 621 18.64 -18.84 44.46
CA ALA A 621 18.81 -17.91 43.35
C ALA A 621 19.43 -16.57 43.78
N LYS A 622 20.51 -16.17 43.09
CA LYS A 622 21.25 -14.91 43.34
C LYS A 622 20.41 -13.65 43.09
N HIS A 623 19.53 -13.68 42.09
CA HIS A 623 18.71 -12.53 41.69
C HIS A 623 17.30 -12.61 42.26
N THR A 624 16.67 -11.46 42.51
CA THR A 624 15.29 -11.35 43.04
C THR A 624 14.22 -11.59 41.97
N CYS A 625 14.52 -11.29 40.72
CA CYS A 625 13.63 -11.47 39.57
C CYS A 625 14.26 -12.41 38.54
N HIS A 626 13.42 -13.03 37.71
CA HIS A 626 13.81 -13.93 36.63
C HIS A 626 13.08 -13.62 35.34
N VAL A 627 13.71 -13.89 34.19
CA VAL A 627 13.14 -13.62 32.85
C VAL A 627 12.77 -14.93 32.15
N LYS A 628 12.46 -15.97 32.95
CA LYS A 628 12.18 -17.35 32.53
C LYS A 628 10.93 -17.50 31.67
N ARG A 629 10.04 -16.51 31.69
CA ARG A 629 8.89 -16.42 30.77
C ARG A 629 9.29 -16.43 29.29
N TYR A 630 10.50 -15.98 28.98
CA TYR A 630 11.04 -15.92 27.61
C TYR A 630 11.97 -17.11 27.29
N ASP A 631 11.98 -18.17 28.10
CA ASP A 631 12.73 -19.40 27.79
C ASP A 631 12.07 -20.15 26.62
N SER A 632 12.80 -20.34 25.52
CA SER A 632 12.51 -21.36 24.51
C SER A 632 13.25 -22.66 24.88
N TYR A 633 12.58 -23.79 24.69
CA TYR A 633 13.10 -25.11 25.07
C TYR A 633 13.29 -25.95 23.82
N VAL A 634 14.48 -26.53 23.67
CA VAL A 634 14.72 -27.62 22.72
C VAL A 634 14.55 -28.91 23.49
N LEU A 635 13.60 -29.74 23.08
CA LEU A 635 13.19 -30.96 23.76
C LEU A 635 13.77 -32.17 23.04
N GLU A 636 14.39 -33.07 23.78
CA GLU A 636 14.81 -34.36 23.27
C GLU A 636 13.78 -35.42 23.68
N VAL A 637 13.23 -36.11 22.69
CA VAL A 637 12.20 -37.13 22.84
C VAL A 637 12.80 -38.48 22.49
N GLY A 638 12.70 -39.44 23.40
CA GLY A 638 13.06 -40.84 23.15
C GLY A 638 11.83 -41.62 22.70
N VAL A 639 11.91 -42.23 21.52
CA VAL A 639 10.85 -43.10 20.98
C VAL A 639 11.42 -44.49 20.76
N GLY A 640 10.79 -45.49 21.37
CA GLY A 640 11.09 -46.89 21.12
C GLY A 640 10.27 -47.40 19.95
N MET A 641 10.88 -48.18 19.05
CA MET A 641 10.13 -48.79 17.95
C MET A 641 9.17 -49.89 18.47
N PRO A 642 8.00 -50.13 17.86
CA PRO A 642 7.11 -51.22 18.26
C PRO A 642 7.84 -52.57 18.09
N GLU A 643 7.60 -53.50 19.02
CA GLU A 643 8.11 -54.87 18.91
C GLU A 643 7.50 -55.56 17.69
N GLU A 644 8.34 -55.93 16.72
CA GLU A 644 8.06 -57.00 15.78
C GLU A 644 9.17 -58.06 15.96
N ASP A 645 8.78 -59.31 16.19
CA ASP A 645 9.64 -60.50 16.30
C ASP A 645 10.47 -60.70 17.59
N GLY A 646 9.89 -60.51 18.79
CA GLY A 646 10.37 -61.15 20.03
C GLY A 646 11.82 -60.87 20.48
N VAL A 647 12.45 -59.81 19.96
CA VAL A 647 13.79 -59.36 20.35
C VAL A 647 13.67 -58.41 21.54
N PRO A 648 14.42 -58.62 22.64
CA PRO A 648 14.33 -57.77 23.83
C PRO A 648 14.64 -56.29 23.54
N GLU A 649 13.97 -55.40 24.28
CA GLU A 649 14.10 -53.94 24.21
C GLU A 649 15.51 -53.47 24.61
N ASP A 650 16.41 -53.31 23.64
CA ASP A 650 17.69 -52.61 23.85
C ASP A 650 17.49 -51.09 23.75
N ARG A 651 17.71 -50.36 24.86
CA ARG A 651 17.71 -48.87 24.89
C ARG A 651 18.70 -48.23 23.89
N ALA A 652 19.68 -49.01 23.40
CA ALA A 652 20.61 -48.58 22.37
C ALA A 652 19.97 -48.44 20.97
N ARG A 653 18.73 -48.91 20.79
CA ARG A 653 17.98 -48.80 19.53
C ARG A 653 16.92 -47.69 19.55
N ASP A 654 16.82 -46.93 20.64
CA ASP A 654 15.86 -45.83 20.77
C ASP A 654 16.19 -44.71 19.78
N ILE A 655 15.15 -44.20 19.13
CA ILE A 655 15.25 -43.05 18.23
C ILE A 655 15.23 -41.79 19.10
N LYS A 656 16.20 -40.90 18.88
CA LYS A 656 16.19 -39.57 19.49
C LYS A 656 15.58 -38.58 18.52
N LEU A 657 14.53 -37.91 18.95
CA LEU A 657 13.88 -36.85 18.20
C LEU A 657 14.14 -35.52 18.90
N VAL A 658 14.60 -34.53 18.16
CA VAL A 658 14.81 -33.15 18.63
C VAL A 658 13.57 -32.36 18.23
N ALA A 659 12.85 -31.86 19.23
CA ALA A 659 11.61 -31.13 19.07
C ALA A 659 11.79 -29.66 19.52
N SER A 660 11.20 -28.74 18.77
CA SER A 660 11.18 -27.32 19.11
C SER A 660 10.22 -27.01 20.26
N HIS A 661 10.26 -25.78 20.77
CA HIS A 661 9.44 -25.32 21.90
C HIS A 661 7.94 -25.48 21.67
N GLU A 662 7.47 -25.42 20.42
CA GLU A 662 6.04 -25.52 20.07
C GLU A 662 5.42 -26.86 20.51
N PHE A 663 6.22 -27.93 20.52
CA PHE A 663 5.79 -29.25 20.95
C PHE A 663 5.71 -29.40 22.47
N ARG A 664 6.18 -28.43 23.26
CA ARG A 664 6.26 -28.53 24.73
C ARG A 664 4.94 -28.93 25.38
N GLN A 665 3.84 -28.31 24.98
CA GLN A 665 2.54 -28.55 25.61
C GLN A 665 2.02 -29.97 25.35
N VAL A 666 2.32 -30.53 24.17
CA VAL A 666 1.93 -31.90 23.79
C VAL A 666 2.85 -32.91 24.45
N LEU A 667 4.16 -32.73 24.33
CA LEU A 667 5.17 -33.69 24.80
C LEU A 667 5.16 -33.85 26.33
N LEU A 668 4.93 -32.77 27.09
CA LEU A 668 4.85 -32.84 28.55
C LEU A 668 3.57 -33.54 29.06
N ARG A 669 2.55 -33.71 28.21
CA ARG A 669 1.29 -34.38 28.56
C ARG A 669 1.26 -35.85 28.13
N LEU A 670 2.19 -36.29 27.28
CA LEU A 670 2.27 -37.68 26.84
C LEU A 670 2.79 -38.57 27.96
N GLN A 671 2.15 -39.73 28.12
CA GLN A 671 2.57 -40.72 29.11
C GLN A 671 3.58 -41.71 28.50
N PRO A 672 4.58 -42.16 29.27
CA PRO A 672 5.47 -43.24 28.84
C PRO A 672 4.68 -44.50 28.46
N GLY A 673 4.91 -45.03 27.26
CA GLY A 673 4.26 -46.21 26.72
C GLY A 673 3.22 -45.94 25.63
N SER A 674 2.74 -44.69 25.49
CA SER A 674 1.76 -44.31 24.46
C SER A 674 2.29 -44.53 23.04
N LEU A 675 1.44 -45.06 22.17
CA LEU A 675 1.68 -45.26 20.76
C LEU A 675 1.52 -43.93 20.00
N VAL A 676 2.62 -43.45 19.44
CA VAL A 676 2.69 -42.20 18.69
C VAL A 676 3.10 -42.46 17.24
N GLU A 677 2.44 -41.79 16.31
CA GLU A 677 2.87 -41.62 14.92
C GLU A 677 3.60 -40.28 14.81
N PHE A 678 4.83 -40.28 14.31
CA PHE A 678 5.61 -39.06 14.16
C PHE A 678 6.16 -38.93 12.74
N SER A 679 6.27 -37.68 12.29
CA SER A 679 6.93 -37.32 11.04
C SER A 679 8.26 -36.62 11.34
N THR A 680 9.30 -37.02 10.63
CA THR A 680 10.65 -36.49 10.79
C THR A 680 11.32 -36.32 9.43
N THR A 681 12.20 -35.33 9.32
CA THR A 681 13.14 -35.24 8.19
C THR A 681 14.44 -35.95 8.56
N LEU A 682 14.97 -36.73 7.61
CA LEU A 682 16.25 -37.40 7.77
C LEU A 682 17.36 -36.37 7.52
N GLU A 683 17.70 -35.59 8.52
CA GLU A 683 18.76 -34.58 8.46
C GLU A 683 19.84 -34.84 9.53
N GLY A 684 21.10 -34.59 9.20
CA GLY A 684 22.22 -34.67 10.13
C GLY A 684 23.06 -35.95 10.02
N ARG A 685 23.53 -36.49 11.16
CA ARG A 685 24.49 -37.62 11.19
C ARG A 685 23.79 -38.98 10.99
N LEU A 686 23.24 -39.18 9.79
CA LEU A 686 22.54 -40.41 9.39
C LEU A 686 23.47 -41.63 9.55
N GLY A 687 22.95 -42.71 10.16
CA GLY A 687 23.71 -43.94 10.41
C GLY A 687 24.77 -43.84 11.51
N GLY A 688 24.70 -42.84 12.40
CA GLY A 688 25.45 -42.82 13.66
C GLY A 688 24.89 -43.80 14.71
N GLN A 689 25.67 -44.05 15.77
CA GLN A 689 25.29 -44.97 16.87
C GLN A 689 23.97 -44.59 17.57
N VAL A 690 23.65 -43.29 17.56
CA VAL A 690 22.40 -42.75 18.10
C VAL A 690 21.90 -41.72 17.10
N PRO A 691 20.96 -42.08 16.20
CA PRO A 691 20.44 -41.13 15.23
C PRO A 691 19.54 -40.12 15.96
N SER A 692 19.84 -38.84 15.74
CA SER A 692 19.03 -37.71 16.20
C SER A 692 18.34 -37.09 15.00
N PHE A 693 17.01 -37.04 14.99
CA PHE A 693 16.25 -36.45 13.89
C PHE A 693 15.36 -35.31 14.38
N GLU A 694 15.03 -34.35 13.51
CA GLU A 694 14.16 -33.23 13.86
C GLU A 694 12.68 -33.62 13.75
N LEU A 695 11.94 -33.45 14.84
CA LEU A 695 10.51 -33.74 14.89
C LEU A 695 9.71 -32.67 14.13
N LYS A 696 8.96 -33.08 13.10
CA LYS A 696 8.10 -32.18 12.30
C LYS A 696 6.62 -32.29 12.67
N ALA A 697 6.15 -33.47 13.05
CA ALA A 697 4.80 -33.70 13.55
C ALA A 697 4.75 -34.90 14.50
N ILE A 698 3.84 -34.88 15.47
CA ILE A 698 3.56 -36.02 16.34
C ILE A 698 2.06 -36.15 16.60
N TYR A 699 1.57 -37.37 16.51
CA TYR A 699 0.18 -37.78 16.69
C TYR A 699 0.15 -38.91 17.70
N CYS A 700 -0.73 -38.84 18.70
CA CYS A 700 -0.97 -39.98 19.58
C CYS A 700 -2.14 -40.80 19.04
N LEU A 701 -1.94 -42.11 18.89
CA LEU A 701 -2.94 -43.04 18.37
C LEU A 701 -3.80 -43.67 19.46
N ASP A 702 -3.29 -43.75 20.69
CA ASP A 702 -3.90 -44.46 21.83
C ASP A 702 -4.20 -43.56 23.04
N CYS A 703 -4.14 -42.23 22.89
CA CYS A 703 -4.41 -41.28 23.96
C CYS A 703 -5.91 -40.90 24.05
N ASP A 704 -6.41 -40.69 25.28
CA ASP A 704 -7.76 -40.18 25.51
C ASP A 704 -7.95 -38.76 24.94
N SER A 705 -8.96 -38.62 24.08
CA SER A 705 -9.20 -37.43 23.23
C SER A 705 -9.56 -36.15 23.99
N SER A 706 -9.95 -36.23 25.27
CA SER A 706 -10.38 -35.09 26.10
C SER A 706 -9.20 -34.26 26.67
N LEU A 707 -8.01 -34.83 26.79
CA LEU A 707 -6.81 -34.14 27.31
C LEU A 707 -5.98 -33.42 26.22
N LEU A 708 -6.17 -33.82 24.97
CA LEU A 708 -5.42 -33.35 23.81
C LEU A 708 -6.23 -32.41 22.90
N THR A 709 -7.54 -32.21 23.11
CA THR A 709 -8.41 -31.47 22.16
C THR A 709 -8.11 -29.97 22.01
N ALA A 710 -7.25 -29.39 22.86
CA ALA A 710 -6.76 -28.01 22.72
C ALA A 710 -5.35 -27.90 22.09
N ALA A 711 -4.61 -29.00 21.97
CA ALA A 711 -3.21 -29.03 21.52
C ALA A 711 -2.91 -30.18 20.53
N GLY A 712 -3.93 -30.96 20.15
CA GLY A 712 -3.80 -32.15 19.35
C GLY A 712 -3.53 -31.77 17.91
N GLN A 713 -2.40 -32.26 17.39
CA GLN A 713 -1.83 -31.96 16.07
C GLN A 713 -1.04 -30.64 16.04
N VAL A 714 0.20 -30.69 16.51
CA VAL A 714 1.20 -29.67 16.19
C VAL A 714 1.94 -30.17 14.94
N LYS A 715 1.56 -29.65 13.78
CA LYS A 715 2.36 -29.71 12.55
C LYS A 715 2.96 -28.32 12.39
N ILE A 716 4.29 -28.21 12.48
CA ILE A 716 5.00 -26.91 12.36
C ILE A 716 4.91 -26.36 10.93
N GLU A 717 4.56 -27.21 9.97
CA GLU A 717 4.55 -26.84 8.57
C GLU A 717 3.28 -26.07 8.18
N ARG A 718 3.46 -24.78 7.85
CA ARG A 718 2.44 -23.98 7.18
C ARG A 718 2.25 -24.51 5.75
N ASP A 719 1.09 -25.07 5.46
CA ASP A 719 0.70 -25.45 4.09
C ASP A 719 0.40 -24.18 3.27
N TRP A 720 1.45 -23.55 2.75
CA TRP A 720 1.39 -22.34 1.91
C TRP A 720 0.52 -22.52 0.67
N ARG A 721 0.55 -23.72 0.06
CA ARG A 721 -0.36 -24.10 -1.04
C ARG A 721 -1.83 -23.99 -0.65
N ARG A 722 -2.21 -24.49 0.54
CA ARG A 722 -3.59 -24.40 1.05
C ARG A 722 -3.98 -22.96 1.33
N THR A 723 -3.07 -22.18 1.90
CA THR A 723 -3.26 -20.75 2.17
C THR A 723 -3.46 -19.96 0.87
N THR A 724 -2.64 -20.22 -0.15
CA THR A 724 -2.74 -19.58 -1.46
C THR A 724 -4.06 -19.93 -2.16
N LEU A 725 -4.45 -21.21 -2.14
CA LEU A 725 -5.73 -21.65 -2.69
C LEU A 725 -6.92 -20.99 -1.97
N ASN A 726 -6.87 -20.88 -0.64
CA ASN A 726 -7.88 -20.15 0.12
C ASN A 726 -7.96 -18.67 -0.27
N SER A 727 -6.82 -18.02 -0.52
CA SER A 727 -6.79 -16.63 -1.01
C SER A 727 -7.38 -16.48 -2.41
N VAL A 728 -7.10 -17.42 -3.31
CA VAL A 728 -7.70 -17.45 -4.66
C VAL A 728 -9.22 -17.65 -4.58
N LYS A 729 -9.68 -18.56 -3.72
CA LYS A 729 -11.12 -18.74 -3.46
C LYS A 729 -11.75 -17.47 -2.90
N PHE A 730 -11.12 -16.83 -1.92
CA PHE A 730 -11.61 -15.57 -1.37
C PHE A 730 -11.70 -14.49 -2.45
N ALA A 731 -10.69 -14.38 -3.33
CA ALA A 731 -10.72 -13.44 -4.45
C ALA A 731 -11.85 -13.71 -5.44
N PHE A 732 -12.10 -14.99 -5.77
CA PHE A 732 -13.21 -15.38 -6.62
C PHE A 732 -14.57 -15.05 -5.97
N ASP A 733 -14.73 -15.46 -4.70
CA ASP A 733 -15.95 -15.19 -3.94
C ASP A 733 -16.19 -13.67 -3.79
N PHE A 734 -15.13 -12.85 -3.65
CA PHE A 734 -15.26 -11.38 -3.54
C PHE A 734 -15.93 -10.71 -4.76
N PHE A 735 -15.68 -11.21 -5.99
CA PHE A 735 -16.24 -10.61 -7.21
C PHE A 735 -17.53 -11.26 -7.70
N PHE A 736 -17.77 -12.53 -7.36
CA PHE A 736 -18.84 -13.32 -7.93
C PHE A 736 -19.87 -13.85 -6.92
N SER A 737 -19.59 -13.81 -5.62
CA SER A 737 -20.58 -14.19 -4.60
C SER A 737 -21.62 -13.07 -4.45
N PRO A 738 -22.90 -13.39 -4.16
CA PRO A 738 -23.50 -14.72 -3.96
C PRO A 738 -23.91 -15.51 -5.22
N PHE A 739 -23.73 -14.99 -6.44
CA PHE A 739 -24.10 -15.67 -7.69
C PHE A 739 -23.29 -16.98 -7.93
N LEU A 740 -21.96 -16.90 -7.87
CA LEU A 740 -21.05 -18.04 -7.95
C LEU A 740 -20.14 -18.06 -6.73
N SER A 741 -19.81 -19.25 -6.25
CA SER A 741 -18.82 -19.44 -5.19
C SER A 741 -17.86 -20.56 -5.54
N ALA A 742 -16.58 -20.38 -5.20
CA ALA A 742 -15.57 -21.38 -5.43
C ALA A 742 -15.65 -22.48 -4.35
N ARG A 743 -15.71 -23.74 -4.78
CA ARG A 743 -15.53 -24.92 -3.94
C ARG A 743 -14.10 -25.43 -4.12
N ILE A 744 -13.39 -25.56 -3.01
CA ILE A 744 -12.08 -26.17 -2.97
C ILE A 744 -12.24 -27.44 -2.14
N ASP A 745 -12.15 -28.59 -2.78
CA ASP A 745 -11.93 -29.88 -2.13
C ASP A 745 -10.41 -30.07 -2.09
N VAL A 746 -9.79 -29.92 -0.91
CA VAL A 746 -8.38 -30.26 -0.65
C VAL A 746 -8.34 -31.32 0.42
#